data_AF-A0AAI9YAP1-F1
#
_entry.id   AF-A0AAI9YAP1-F1
#
_cell.length_a   1.000
_cell.length_b   1.000
_cell.length_c   1.000
_cell.angle_alpha   90.00
_cell.angle_beta   90.00
_cell.angle_gamma   90.00
#
_symmetry.space_group_name_H-M   'P 1'
#
loop_
_entity.id
_entity.type
_entity.pdbx_description
1 polymer ?
#
loop_
_entity_poly.entity_id
_entity_poly.type
_entity_poly.pdbx_seq_one_letter_code
_entity_poly.pdbx_strand_id
1 'polypeptide(L)'
;MGKSRRNRGGPSHRKDPIAKTVKPPSDPELAALREKSILPVIKDLQSADPKSRTAAAEAVSNLVSNEKCRKLLLREQIVHIVLNETLTDASLDSRAAGWDILRVLAEEEEADFCIHLYRQDVLSAIGFASQTVLQNLAKGSSLSKGETKVTWTITESVIGLLSALAEAQDEVLEAIVGIEGIKHLLFTVIAHPDTPSSICLDALSALLTLSEDNQRLAQDVVTDESPKPLTALTKLQEVAGAKGVLACGILHNIFTTLHWFDSTPGPKDLSDASLIPTLSSALKNTTPETDLPPRSQWSNPTEVLQLALEILADVGTTLQQSLQGGDSKKAKKEEWNGIEDDDTAMDEDVKEDNGSGDEDIGEGEDDENDDDSMDEDEMQADMDLVTGADDDVDEEATMDDLPTLRELVQQAIPQLITLATPSSSQAEGDDVRVQAHALAALSNIAWSISVFDFSDDHNAGILKAWAPSGKAVWGQVIAPILAANTADIELATKVTSLAWAVSRSLPRRLPLGGDEHTKFMALYHATKNLPSKQAAETAANGDKAKDEEPEDPFQGLGVKCIGVLGQLARDPAPLALNREIGVFLITVVTALPETPAADAVEALNQLFDIYGDEDMPCDKEVFWKDNFIQHLEAVQPKVKALVKTIDKRTLPELRTRTEEAVLNLGRFIQYKKKNKA
;
A
#
# COMPACT_ATOMS: atom_id res chain seq x y z
N MET A 1 36.60 -22.12 -70.03
CA MET A 1 35.19 -21.89 -70.43
C MET A 1 34.30 -22.05 -69.21
N GLY A 2 33.24 -21.26 -69.08
CA GLY A 2 32.23 -21.38 -68.01
C GLY A 2 31.24 -20.23 -68.14
N LYS A 3 29.99 -20.51 -68.52
CA LYS A 3 28.99 -19.47 -68.83
C LYS A 3 28.17 -19.14 -67.58
N SER A 4 28.05 -17.85 -67.26
CA SER A 4 27.12 -17.36 -66.24
C SER A 4 25.69 -17.79 -66.55
N ARG A 5 24.92 -18.14 -65.51
CA ARG A 5 23.52 -18.57 -65.61
C ARG A 5 22.65 -17.62 -64.79
N ARG A 6 21.92 -16.73 -65.48
CA ARG A 6 20.88 -15.87 -64.87
C ARG A 6 19.93 -16.72 -64.02
N ASN A 7 19.79 -16.38 -62.74
CA ASN A 7 18.67 -16.87 -61.94
C ASN A 7 17.45 -15.92 -62.12
N ARG A 8 16.23 -16.46 -62.06
CA ARG A 8 15.00 -15.70 -62.39
C ARG A 8 14.46 -14.94 -61.18
N GLY A 9 14.86 -13.68 -61.03
CA GLY A 9 14.15 -12.73 -60.18
C GLY A 9 12.82 -12.31 -60.82
N GLY A 10 11.75 -13.05 -60.53
CA GLY A 10 10.38 -12.54 -60.66
C GLY A 10 9.97 -11.83 -59.37
N PRO A 11 9.06 -10.85 -59.41
CA PRO A 11 8.58 -10.20 -58.19
C PRO A 11 7.77 -11.20 -57.36
N SER A 12 8.38 -11.71 -56.29
CA SER A 12 7.64 -12.44 -55.27
C SER A 12 6.68 -11.46 -54.62
N HIS A 13 5.37 -11.60 -54.88
CA HIS A 13 4.35 -11.00 -54.04
C HIS A 13 4.70 -11.32 -52.58
N ARG A 14 4.99 -10.29 -51.77
CA ARG A 14 4.81 -10.42 -50.33
C ARG A 14 3.35 -10.78 -50.14
N LYS A 15 3.06 -12.01 -49.71
CA LYS A 15 1.70 -12.40 -49.36
C LYS A 15 1.34 -11.60 -48.12
N ASP A 16 0.35 -10.75 -48.26
CA ASP A 16 -0.16 -9.96 -47.17
C ASP A 16 -0.63 -10.90 -46.04
N PRO A 17 -0.10 -10.80 -44.80
CA PRO A 17 -0.49 -11.70 -43.72
C PRO A 17 -1.99 -11.60 -43.40
N ILE A 18 -2.55 -10.40 -43.62
CA ILE A 18 -3.94 -10.02 -43.33
C ILE A 18 -4.92 -10.67 -44.32
N ALA A 19 -4.50 -10.93 -45.56
CA ALA A 19 -5.35 -11.52 -46.61
C ALA A 19 -5.63 -13.04 -46.45
N LYS A 20 -5.44 -13.60 -45.25
CA LYS A 20 -5.81 -14.99 -44.92
C LYS A 20 -7.29 -15.05 -44.55
N THR A 21 -8.10 -15.62 -45.44
CA THR A 21 -9.51 -15.95 -45.15
C THR A 21 -9.63 -16.72 -43.82
N VAL A 22 -10.33 -16.14 -42.84
CA VAL A 22 -10.54 -16.76 -41.54
C VAL A 22 -11.34 -18.06 -41.73
N LYS A 23 -10.74 -19.18 -41.32
CA LYS A 23 -11.38 -20.51 -41.41
C LYS A 23 -12.63 -20.54 -40.52
N PRO A 24 -13.68 -21.30 -40.85
CA PRO A 24 -14.78 -21.53 -39.91
C PRO A 24 -14.26 -22.17 -38.59
N PRO A 25 -15.02 -22.09 -37.48
CA PRO A 25 -14.84 -22.93 -36.31
C PRO A 25 -14.95 -24.41 -36.66
N SER A 26 -14.35 -25.28 -35.84
CA SER A 26 -14.52 -26.75 -35.98
C SER A 26 -15.85 -27.25 -35.41
N ASP A 27 -16.45 -26.46 -34.52
CA ASP A 27 -17.77 -26.71 -33.93
C ASP A 27 -18.87 -26.21 -34.88
N PRO A 28 -19.85 -27.06 -35.28
CA PRO A 28 -20.94 -26.66 -36.16
C PRO A 28 -21.88 -25.62 -35.56
N GLU A 29 -22.05 -25.55 -34.22
CA GLU A 29 -22.90 -24.54 -33.59
C GLU A 29 -22.26 -23.16 -33.66
N LEU A 30 -20.95 -23.07 -33.34
CA LEU A 30 -20.19 -21.83 -33.49
C LEU A 30 -20.05 -21.41 -34.96
N ALA A 31 -19.96 -22.36 -35.90
CA ALA A 31 -19.98 -22.06 -37.33
C ALA A 31 -21.34 -21.47 -37.78
N ALA A 32 -22.46 -22.05 -37.33
CA ALA A 32 -23.80 -21.52 -37.62
C ALA A 32 -24.05 -20.15 -36.97
N LEU A 33 -23.57 -19.93 -35.73
CA LEU A 33 -23.63 -18.63 -35.05
C LEU A 33 -22.81 -17.57 -35.79
N ARG A 34 -21.59 -17.92 -36.22
CA ARG A 34 -20.72 -17.06 -37.05
C ARG A 34 -21.41 -16.62 -38.34
N GLU A 35 -21.97 -17.55 -39.11
CA GLU A 35 -22.61 -17.26 -40.39
C GLU A 35 -23.93 -16.48 -40.24
N LYS A 36 -24.70 -16.76 -39.18
CA LYS A 36 -26.02 -16.13 -38.95
C LYS A 36 -25.94 -14.75 -38.30
N SER A 37 -25.01 -14.53 -37.38
CA SER A 37 -25.00 -13.34 -36.52
C SER A 37 -23.72 -12.49 -36.61
N ILE A 38 -22.55 -13.11 -36.81
CA ILE A 38 -21.27 -12.38 -36.75
C ILE A 38 -20.87 -11.79 -38.11
N LEU A 39 -20.84 -12.62 -39.16
CA LEU A 39 -20.45 -12.19 -40.50
C LEU A 39 -21.35 -11.11 -41.13
N PRO A 40 -22.69 -11.10 -40.92
CA PRO A 40 -23.53 -10.00 -41.40
C PRO A 40 -23.16 -8.67 -40.75
N VAL A 41 -23.03 -8.62 -39.43
CA VAL A 41 -22.76 -7.39 -38.68
C VAL A 41 -21.37 -6.84 -39.01
N ILE A 42 -20.34 -7.69 -39.13
CA ILE A 42 -18.99 -7.25 -39.58
C ILE A 42 -19.05 -6.65 -40.98
N LYS A 43 -19.78 -7.27 -41.91
CA LYS A 43 -19.92 -6.76 -43.28
C LYS A 43 -20.68 -5.43 -43.31
N ASP A 44 -21.67 -5.25 -42.45
CA ASP A 44 -22.46 -4.02 -42.37
C ASP A 44 -21.70 -2.90 -41.63
N LEU A 45 -20.73 -3.25 -40.77
CA LEU A 45 -19.74 -2.35 -40.17
C LEU A 45 -18.68 -1.88 -41.19
N GLN A 46 -18.28 -2.75 -42.14
CA GLN A 46 -17.44 -2.40 -43.30
C GLN A 46 -18.25 -1.82 -44.48
N SER A 47 -19.53 -1.47 -44.28
CA SER A 47 -20.38 -0.90 -45.31
C SER A 47 -19.96 0.53 -45.69
N ALA A 48 -20.15 0.92 -46.94
CA ALA A 48 -19.90 2.29 -47.38
C ALA A 48 -20.95 3.30 -46.82
N ASP A 49 -22.13 2.84 -46.42
CA ASP A 49 -23.18 3.68 -45.83
C ASP A 49 -22.96 3.91 -44.33
N PRO A 50 -22.80 5.17 -43.86
CA PRO A 50 -22.63 5.46 -42.44
C PRO A 50 -23.78 4.96 -41.55
N LYS A 51 -25.02 4.90 -42.05
CA LYS A 51 -26.16 4.41 -41.24
C LYS A 51 -26.07 2.91 -41.00
N SER A 52 -25.72 2.15 -42.03
CA SER A 52 -25.33 0.74 -41.92
C SER A 52 -24.21 0.55 -40.89
N ARG A 53 -23.16 1.38 -40.93
CA ARG A 53 -22.04 1.28 -39.98
C ARG A 53 -22.43 1.56 -38.53
N THR A 54 -23.15 2.65 -38.25
CA THR A 54 -23.60 2.97 -36.89
C THR A 54 -24.52 1.89 -36.32
N ALA A 55 -25.52 1.44 -37.09
CA ALA A 55 -26.42 0.37 -36.64
C ALA A 55 -25.70 -0.98 -36.47
N ALA A 56 -24.69 -1.28 -37.28
CA ALA A 56 -23.84 -2.44 -37.09
C ALA A 56 -22.97 -2.31 -35.84
N ALA A 57 -22.39 -1.16 -35.55
CA ALA A 57 -21.56 -0.93 -34.37
C ALA A 57 -22.37 -1.05 -33.07
N GLU A 58 -23.58 -0.48 -33.01
CA GLU A 58 -24.54 -0.72 -31.92
C GLU A 58 -24.85 -2.21 -31.74
N ALA A 59 -25.00 -2.97 -32.84
CA ALA A 59 -25.20 -4.41 -32.80
C ALA A 59 -23.94 -5.19 -32.37
N VAL A 60 -22.72 -4.73 -32.68
CA VAL A 60 -21.48 -5.34 -32.17
C VAL A 60 -21.38 -5.17 -30.66
N SER A 61 -21.57 -3.96 -30.12
CA SER A 61 -21.52 -3.72 -28.66
C SER A 61 -22.42 -4.70 -27.89
N ASN A 62 -23.68 -4.83 -28.31
CA ASN A 62 -24.64 -5.80 -27.73
C ASN A 62 -24.26 -7.29 -27.93
N LEU A 63 -23.41 -7.62 -28.90
CA LEU A 63 -22.90 -8.97 -29.14
C LEU A 63 -21.59 -9.27 -28.37
N VAL A 64 -20.80 -8.24 -28.01
CA VAL A 64 -19.54 -8.42 -27.28
C VAL A 64 -19.79 -8.90 -25.85
N SER A 65 -20.88 -8.51 -25.20
CA SER A 65 -21.28 -9.03 -23.87
C SER A 65 -21.71 -10.51 -23.85
N ASN A 66 -21.51 -11.26 -24.95
CA ASN A 66 -21.63 -12.70 -24.98
C ASN A 66 -20.30 -13.34 -25.38
N GLU A 67 -19.66 -14.03 -24.43
CA GLU A 67 -18.37 -14.71 -24.59
C GLU A 67 -18.19 -15.44 -25.94
N LYS A 68 -19.17 -16.27 -26.35
CA LYS A 68 -19.10 -17.03 -27.61
C LYS A 68 -19.12 -16.12 -28.84
N CYS A 69 -19.90 -15.04 -28.81
CA CYS A 69 -19.90 -14.02 -29.86
C CYS A 69 -18.61 -13.19 -29.84
N ARG A 70 -18.10 -12.82 -28.66
CA ARG A 70 -16.87 -12.05 -28.44
C ARG A 70 -15.64 -12.76 -29.00
N LYS A 71 -15.38 -14.01 -28.59
CA LYS A 71 -14.27 -14.81 -29.13
C LYS A 71 -14.40 -15.05 -30.64
N LEU A 72 -15.62 -15.05 -31.21
CA LEU A 72 -15.83 -15.09 -32.66
C LEU A 72 -15.52 -13.74 -33.34
N LEU A 73 -15.96 -12.61 -32.79
CA LEU A 73 -15.67 -11.25 -33.30
C LEU A 73 -14.15 -10.97 -33.33
N LEU A 74 -13.44 -11.29 -32.24
CA LEU A 74 -11.97 -11.21 -32.16
C LEU A 74 -11.29 -12.04 -33.26
N ARG A 75 -11.78 -13.26 -33.47
CA ARG A 75 -11.27 -14.19 -34.49
C ARG A 75 -11.53 -13.73 -35.93
N GLU A 76 -12.59 -12.95 -36.16
CA GLU A 76 -12.83 -12.24 -37.43
C GLU A 76 -12.17 -10.85 -37.50
N GLN A 77 -11.25 -10.53 -36.56
CA GLN A 77 -10.40 -9.33 -36.54
C GLN A 77 -11.14 -8.01 -36.29
N ILE A 78 -12.20 -8.03 -35.47
CA ILE A 78 -13.00 -6.82 -35.13
C ILE A 78 -12.15 -5.63 -34.68
N VAL A 79 -11.09 -5.85 -33.87
CA VAL A 79 -10.18 -4.80 -33.39
C VAL A 79 -9.49 -4.08 -34.55
N HIS A 80 -9.01 -4.82 -35.55
CA HIS A 80 -8.34 -4.23 -36.72
C HIS A 80 -9.32 -3.38 -37.55
N ILE A 81 -10.56 -3.84 -37.72
CA ILE A 81 -11.63 -3.12 -38.42
C ILE A 81 -11.99 -1.84 -37.64
N VAL A 82 -12.17 -1.94 -36.32
CA VAL A 82 -12.53 -0.78 -35.49
C VAL A 82 -11.44 0.29 -35.51
N LEU A 83 -10.17 -0.08 -35.26
CA LEU A 83 -9.05 0.85 -35.22
C LEU A 83 -8.81 1.57 -36.57
N ASN A 84 -8.96 0.87 -37.69
CA ASN A 84 -8.61 1.42 -39.02
C ASN A 84 -9.80 2.03 -39.77
N GLU A 85 -11.01 1.47 -39.64
CA GLU A 85 -12.21 1.87 -40.39
C GLU A 85 -13.23 2.63 -39.52
N THR A 86 -13.57 2.12 -38.34
CA THR A 86 -14.67 2.69 -37.52
C THR A 86 -14.25 3.95 -36.77
N LEU A 87 -13.05 3.98 -36.18
CA LEU A 87 -12.53 5.14 -35.44
C LEU A 87 -12.12 6.31 -36.35
N THR A 88 -11.94 6.06 -37.65
CA THR A 88 -11.53 7.07 -38.65
C THR A 88 -12.71 7.67 -39.42
N ASP A 89 -13.96 7.26 -39.11
CA ASP A 89 -15.18 7.73 -39.76
C ASP A 89 -15.42 9.24 -39.56
N ALA A 90 -15.99 9.90 -40.56
CA ALA A 90 -16.50 11.26 -40.41
C ALA A 90 -17.65 11.34 -39.38
N SER A 91 -18.51 10.31 -39.32
CA SER A 91 -19.59 10.20 -38.34
C SER A 91 -19.05 10.21 -36.90
N LEU A 92 -19.62 11.05 -36.03
CA LEU A 92 -19.33 11.03 -34.60
C LEU A 92 -19.96 9.80 -33.93
N ASP A 93 -21.19 9.44 -34.31
CA ASP A 93 -21.93 8.31 -33.77
C ASP A 93 -21.23 6.97 -34.09
N SER A 94 -20.69 6.81 -35.30
CA SER A 94 -19.89 5.63 -35.66
C SER A 94 -18.61 5.54 -34.83
N ARG A 95 -17.92 6.67 -34.58
CA ARG A 95 -16.72 6.70 -33.73
C ARG A 95 -17.03 6.41 -32.27
N ALA A 96 -18.14 6.92 -31.74
CA ALA A 96 -18.60 6.64 -30.39
C ALA A 96 -18.86 5.14 -30.18
N ALA A 97 -19.60 4.51 -31.08
CA ALA A 97 -19.82 3.06 -31.03
C ALA A 97 -18.54 2.26 -31.27
N GLY A 98 -17.60 2.77 -32.07
CA GLY A 98 -16.25 2.19 -32.21
C GLY A 98 -15.45 2.18 -30.90
N TRP A 99 -15.47 3.27 -30.14
CA TRP A 99 -14.83 3.33 -28.82
C TRP A 99 -15.53 2.43 -27.80
N ASP A 100 -16.87 2.40 -27.77
CA ASP A 100 -17.64 1.53 -26.88
C ASP A 100 -17.33 0.04 -27.13
N ILE A 101 -17.19 -0.39 -28.40
CA ILE A 101 -16.75 -1.75 -28.75
C ILE A 101 -15.36 -2.05 -28.17
N LEU A 102 -14.42 -1.11 -28.18
CA LEU A 102 -13.08 -1.34 -27.60
C LEU A 102 -13.12 -1.39 -26.07
N ARG A 103 -13.90 -0.51 -25.42
CA ARG A 103 -14.14 -0.56 -23.97
C ARG A 103 -14.70 -1.91 -23.54
N VAL A 104 -15.85 -2.31 -24.10
CA VAL A 104 -16.53 -3.56 -23.71
C VAL A 104 -15.74 -4.80 -24.13
N LEU A 105 -14.80 -4.70 -25.07
CA LEU A 105 -13.81 -5.77 -25.33
C LEU A 105 -12.71 -5.83 -24.28
N ALA A 106 -12.28 -4.70 -23.72
CA ALA A 106 -11.25 -4.63 -22.67
C ALA A 106 -11.80 -5.03 -21.29
N GLU A 107 -13.01 -4.60 -20.94
CA GLU A 107 -13.72 -4.94 -19.68
C GLU A 107 -14.07 -6.44 -19.56
N GLU A 108 -14.09 -7.18 -20.67
CA GLU A 108 -14.59 -8.56 -20.73
C GLU A 108 -13.58 -9.59 -21.29
N GLU A 109 -12.33 -9.20 -21.53
CA GLU A 109 -11.22 -10.09 -21.85
C GLU A 109 -10.13 -10.00 -20.75
N GLU A 110 -9.12 -10.86 -20.80
CA GLU A 110 -8.03 -10.87 -19.82
C GLU A 110 -7.01 -9.75 -20.14
N ALA A 111 -6.14 -9.39 -19.18
CA ALA A 111 -5.17 -8.30 -19.33
C ALA A 111 -4.22 -8.46 -20.54
N ASP A 112 -4.03 -9.69 -21.05
CA ASP A 112 -3.26 -9.94 -22.28
C ASP A 112 -3.89 -9.27 -23.53
N PHE A 113 -5.21 -9.05 -23.53
CA PHE A 113 -5.93 -8.31 -24.55
C PHE A 113 -5.66 -6.80 -24.46
N CYS A 114 -5.64 -6.22 -23.26
CA CYS A 114 -5.25 -4.82 -23.06
C CYS A 114 -3.79 -4.58 -23.51
N ILE A 115 -2.89 -5.49 -23.15
CA ILE A 115 -1.50 -5.50 -23.64
C ILE A 115 -1.45 -5.70 -25.18
N HIS A 116 -2.37 -6.45 -25.78
CA HIS A 116 -2.49 -6.54 -27.24
C HIS A 116 -2.93 -5.22 -27.87
N LEU A 117 -3.91 -4.51 -27.31
CA LEU A 117 -4.35 -3.19 -27.78
C LEU A 117 -3.22 -2.15 -27.67
N TYR A 118 -2.49 -2.14 -26.55
CA TYR A 118 -1.28 -1.32 -26.38
C TYR A 118 -0.26 -1.59 -27.50
N ARG A 119 0.02 -2.86 -27.80
CA ARG A 119 0.88 -3.29 -28.93
C ARG A 119 0.28 -3.03 -30.32
N GLN A 120 -0.92 -2.47 -30.44
CA GLN A 120 -1.52 -1.94 -31.67
C GLN A 120 -1.58 -0.40 -31.70
N ASP A 121 -0.86 0.28 -30.80
CA ASP A 121 -0.79 1.75 -30.71
C ASP A 121 -2.16 2.41 -30.40
N VAL A 122 -2.99 1.73 -29.59
CA VAL A 122 -4.30 2.26 -29.17
C VAL A 122 -4.17 3.58 -28.41
N LEU A 123 -3.08 3.80 -27.66
CA LEU A 123 -2.85 5.02 -26.89
C LEU A 123 -2.71 6.26 -27.78
N SER A 124 -2.09 6.15 -28.96
CA SER A 124 -2.05 7.26 -29.92
C SER A 124 -3.46 7.59 -30.45
N ALA A 125 -4.27 6.56 -30.75
CA ALA A 125 -5.66 6.75 -31.17
C ALA A 125 -6.51 7.40 -30.05
N ILE A 126 -6.32 6.98 -28.79
CA ILE A 126 -6.95 7.60 -27.63
C ILE A 126 -6.50 9.06 -27.49
N GLY A 127 -5.20 9.36 -27.60
CA GLY A 127 -4.68 10.73 -27.55
C GLY A 127 -5.35 11.68 -28.56
N PHE A 128 -5.59 11.21 -29.79
CA PHE A 128 -6.35 11.99 -30.80
C PHE A 128 -7.84 12.13 -30.46
N ALA A 129 -8.47 11.09 -29.90
CA ALA A 129 -9.85 11.18 -29.42
C ALA A 129 -9.99 12.18 -28.26
N SER A 130 -9.08 12.13 -27.28
CA SER A 130 -9.02 13.04 -26.15
C SER A 130 -8.83 14.50 -26.59
N GLN A 131 -7.92 14.77 -27.53
CA GLN A 131 -7.79 16.10 -28.14
C GLN A 131 -9.08 16.55 -28.86
N THR A 132 -9.80 15.63 -29.51
CA THR A 132 -11.08 15.93 -30.18
C THR A 132 -12.20 16.24 -29.17
N VAL A 133 -12.27 15.50 -28.06
CA VAL A 133 -13.20 15.75 -26.95
C VAL A 133 -12.89 17.10 -26.31
N LEU A 134 -11.63 17.39 -25.99
CA LEU A 134 -11.20 18.67 -25.42
C LEU A 134 -11.56 19.86 -26.31
N GLN A 135 -11.33 19.76 -27.62
CA GLN A 135 -11.76 20.77 -28.59
C GLN A 135 -13.29 20.92 -28.66
N ASN A 136 -14.07 19.90 -28.31
CA ASN A 136 -15.52 19.98 -28.23
C ASN A 136 -15.99 20.60 -26.91
N LEU A 137 -15.42 20.20 -25.76
CA LEU A 137 -15.73 20.82 -24.47
C LEU A 137 -15.41 22.34 -24.49
N ALA A 138 -14.27 22.73 -25.07
CA ALA A 138 -13.90 24.13 -25.26
C ALA A 138 -14.84 24.95 -26.18
N LYS A 139 -15.66 24.31 -27.01
CA LYS A 139 -16.73 24.97 -27.81
C LYS A 139 -17.99 25.24 -26.99
N GLY A 140 -18.17 24.54 -25.85
CA GLY A 140 -19.29 24.69 -24.94
C GLY A 140 -20.65 24.75 -25.62
N SER A 141 -21.40 25.82 -25.34
CA SER A 141 -22.77 26.05 -25.82
C SER A 141 -22.93 26.29 -27.34
N SER A 142 -21.85 26.27 -28.11
CA SER A 142 -21.93 26.34 -29.58
C SER A 142 -22.13 24.97 -30.27
N LEU A 143 -21.99 23.86 -29.53
CA LEU A 143 -22.37 22.52 -29.99
C LEU A 143 -23.90 22.30 -29.91
N SER A 144 -24.45 21.49 -30.80
CA SER A 144 -25.82 21.00 -30.62
C SER A 144 -25.89 19.95 -29.51
N LYS A 145 -27.05 19.81 -28.87
CA LYS A 145 -27.28 18.80 -27.80
C LYS A 145 -26.97 17.37 -28.24
N GLY A 146 -27.06 17.07 -29.55
CA GLY A 146 -26.66 15.78 -30.10
C GLY A 146 -25.14 15.60 -30.05
N GLU A 147 -24.39 16.56 -30.58
CA GLU A 147 -22.91 16.54 -30.57
C GLU A 147 -22.34 16.57 -29.15
N THR A 148 -22.96 17.30 -28.22
CA THR A 148 -22.60 17.25 -26.78
C THR A 148 -22.81 15.86 -26.21
N LYS A 149 -23.96 15.21 -26.47
CA LYS A 149 -24.22 13.84 -25.99
C LYS A 149 -23.19 12.86 -26.54
N VAL A 150 -22.95 12.88 -27.86
CA VAL A 150 -22.01 11.95 -28.50
C VAL A 150 -20.56 12.22 -28.07
N THR A 151 -20.19 13.48 -27.80
CA THR A 151 -18.91 13.82 -27.18
C THR A 151 -18.77 13.14 -25.81
N TRP A 152 -19.77 13.24 -24.93
CA TRP A 152 -19.74 12.55 -23.64
C TRP A 152 -19.74 11.02 -23.75
N THR A 153 -20.45 10.42 -24.72
CA THR A 153 -20.37 8.97 -24.97
C THR A 153 -18.97 8.53 -25.42
N ILE A 154 -18.28 9.35 -26.21
CA ILE A 154 -16.85 9.12 -26.53
C ILE A 154 -15.99 9.24 -25.27
N THR A 155 -16.21 10.26 -24.43
CA THR A 155 -15.46 10.44 -23.17
C THR A 155 -15.61 9.23 -22.24
N GLU A 156 -16.84 8.77 -22.00
CA GLU A 156 -17.15 7.60 -21.18
C GLU A 156 -16.42 6.34 -21.70
N SER A 157 -16.52 6.08 -23.01
CA SER A 157 -15.90 4.92 -23.66
C SER A 157 -14.38 4.98 -23.61
N VAL A 158 -13.79 6.17 -23.80
CA VAL A 158 -12.33 6.39 -23.74
C VAL A 158 -11.80 6.23 -22.32
N ILE A 159 -12.52 6.73 -21.31
CA ILE A 159 -12.06 6.66 -19.91
C ILE A 159 -12.16 5.23 -19.36
N GLY A 160 -13.26 4.50 -19.62
CA GLY A 160 -13.34 3.08 -19.22
C GLY A 160 -12.27 2.21 -19.88
N LEU A 161 -11.95 2.47 -21.16
CA LEU A 161 -10.83 1.82 -21.84
C LEU A 161 -9.46 2.21 -21.26
N LEU A 162 -9.31 3.42 -20.71
CA LEU A 162 -8.06 3.84 -20.06
C LEU A 162 -7.85 3.16 -18.71
N SER A 163 -8.89 2.98 -17.89
CA SER A 163 -8.79 2.19 -16.64
C SER A 163 -8.34 0.76 -16.93
N ALA A 164 -9.05 0.06 -17.83
CA ALA A 164 -8.72 -1.31 -18.22
C ALA A 164 -7.34 -1.46 -18.90
N LEU A 165 -6.77 -0.38 -19.44
CA LEU A 165 -5.38 -0.36 -19.95
C LEU A 165 -4.35 -0.08 -18.84
N ALA A 166 -4.67 0.77 -17.87
CA ALA A 166 -3.79 1.07 -16.73
C ALA A 166 -3.64 -0.14 -15.79
N GLU A 167 -4.75 -0.81 -15.47
CA GLU A 167 -4.82 -2.02 -14.63
C GLU A 167 -4.06 -3.23 -15.23
N ALA A 168 -3.66 -3.19 -16.51
CA ALA A 168 -3.12 -4.33 -17.21
C ALA A 168 -1.60 -4.53 -17.06
N GLN A 169 -0.82 -3.43 -16.94
CA GLN A 169 0.64 -3.45 -16.77
C GLN A 169 1.18 -2.03 -16.50
N ASP A 170 2.12 -1.87 -15.58
CA ASP A 170 2.74 -0.58 -15.19
C ASP A 170 3.39 0.17 -16.38
N GLU A 171 3.95 -0.55 -17.35
CA GLU A 171 4.49 0.01 -18.60
C GLU A 171 3.41 0.74 -19.44
N VAL A 172 2.15 0.30 -19.33
CA VAL A 172 0.99 0.92 -19.99
C VAL A 172 0.47 2.09 -19.17
N LEU A 173 0.44 1.99 -17.84
CA LEU A 173 0.13 3.07 -16.89
C LEU A 173 1.04 4.29 -17.12
N GLU A 174 2.36 4.08 -17.11
CA GLU A 174 3.36 5.11 -17.41
C GLU A 174 3.19 5.70 -18.82
N ALA A 175 2.86 4.87 -19.82
CA ALA A 175 2.62 5.33 -21.18
C ALA A 175 1.34 6.17 -21.31
N ILE A 176 0.32 5.93 -20.48
CA ILE A 176 -0.91 6.75 -20.40
C ILE A 176 -0.60 8.13 -19.81
N VAL A 177 0.08 8.18 -18.65
CA VAL A 177 0.57 9.43 -18.03
C VAL A 177 1.54 10.15 -18.97
N GLY A 178 2.25 9.40 -19.81
CA GLY A 178 3.13 9.90 -20.86
C GLY A 178 2.50 10.86 -21.87
N ILE A 179 1.17 10.79 -22.08
CA ILE A 179 0.47 11.48 -23.18
C ILE A 179 -0.35 12.66 -22.64
N GLU A 180 0.15 13.87 -22.92
CA GLU A 180 -0.45 15.15 -22.49
C GLU A 180 -1.94 15.29 -22.86
N GLY A 181 -2.35 14.79 -24.02
CA GLY A 181 -3.76 14.81 -24.46
C GLY A 181 -4.69 13.97 -23.58
N ILE A 182 -4.17 12.95 -22.89
CA ILE A 182 -4.94 12.06 -22.01
C ILE A 182 -5.03 12.65 -20.61
N LYS A 183 -3.90 13.04 -20.00
CA LYS A 183 -3.88 13.78 -18.72
C LYS A 183 -4.80 14.99 -18.75
N HIS A 184 -4.67 15.84 -19.78
CA HIS A 184 -5.47 17.05 -19.89
C HIS A 184 -6.97 16.76 -20.11
N LEU A 185 -7.34 15.61 -20.70
CA LEU A 185 -8.74 15.16 -20.73
C LEU A 185 -9.22 14.83 -19.31
N LEU A 186 -8.54 13.95 -18.59
CA LEU A 186 -8.94 13.53 -17.24
C LEU A 186 -9.06 14.74 -16.30
N PHE A 187 -8.04 15.61 -16.30
CA PHE A 187 -8.04 16.87 -15.54
C PHE A 187 -9.19 17.80 -15.95
N THR A 188 -9.55 17.86 -17.25
CA THR A 188 -10.68 18.69 -17.70
C THR A 188 -12.00 18.08 -17.26
N VAL A 189 -12.17 16.76 -17.32
CA VAL A 189 -13.40 16.07 -16.96
C VAL A 189 -13.75 16.29 -15.47
N ILE A 190 -12.76 16.22 -14.57
CA ILE A 190 -12.98 16.51 -13.14
C ILE A 190 -13.19 18.00 -12.83
N ALA A 191 -12.64 18.91 -13.64
CA ALA A 191 -12.74 20.36 -13.42
C ALA A 191 -13.95 21.02 -14.11
N HIS A 192 -14.55 20.37 -15.12
CA HIS A 192 -15.60 20.97 -15.96
C HIS A 192 -16.99 20.86 -15.30
N PRO A 193 -17.74 21.96 -15.15
CA PRO A 193 -18.96 21.99 -14.33
C PRO A 193 -20.15 21.20 -14.94
N ASP A 194 -20.21 21.07 -16.27
CA ASP A 194 -21.28 20.31 -16.95
C ASP A 194 -20.96 18.81 -17.14
N THR A 195 -19.93 18.27 -16.48
CA THR A 195 -19.57 16.84 -16.58
C THR A 195 -20.65 15.95 -15.94
N PRO A 196 -21.17 14.92 -16.65
CA PRO A 196 -22.12 13.95 -16.07
C PRO A 196 -21.54 13.19 -14.86
N SER A 197 -22.39 12.89 -13.86
CA SER A 197 -21.92 12.33 -12.58
C SER A 197 -21.12 11.04 -12.71
N SER A 198 -21.57 10.11 -13.58
CA SER A 198 -20.84 8.87 -13.88
C SER A 198 -19.46 9.16 -14.49
N ILE A 199 -19.39 9.92 -15.58
CA ILE A 199 -18.12 10.23 -16.28
C ILE A 199 -17.13 10.95 -15.35
N CYS A 200 -17.60 11.74 -14.38
CA CYS A 200 -16.77 12.32 -13.33
C CYS A 200 -16.20 11.27 -12.38
N LEU A 201 -17.02 10.31 -11.93
CA LEU A 201 -16.58 9.19 -11.09
C LEU A 201 -15.64 8.24 -11.84
N ASP A 202 -15.94 7.91 -13.10
CA ASP A 202 -15.11 7.07 -13.95
C ASP A 202 -13.72 7.73 -14.17
N ALA A 203 -13.68 9.05 -14.36
CA ALA A 203 -12.44 9.82 -14.48
C ALA A 203 -11.63 9.88 -13.18
N LEU A 204 -12.31 10.01 -12.04
CA LEU A 204 -11.66 9.96 -10.72
C LEU A 204 -11.13 8.55 -10.41
N SER A 205 -11.88 7.51 -10.76
CA SER A 205 -11.45 6.11 -10.61
C SER A 205 -10.22 5.82 -11.46
N ALA A 206 -10.19 6.28 -12.72
CA ALA A 206 -9.00 6.17 -13.56
C ALA A 206 -7.82 6.97 -12.97
N LEU A 207 -8.05 8.20 -12.49
CA LEU A 207 -6.99 9.02 -11.89
C LEU A 207 -6.43 8.43 -10.59
N LEU A 208 -7.23 7.71 -9.80
CA LEU A 208 -6.78 7.03 -8.59
C LEU A 208 -5.68 6.02 -8.93
N THR A 209 -5.99 5.06 -9.83
CA THR A 209 -5.03 4.07 -10.34
C THR A 209 -3.83 4.71 -11.02
N LEU A 210 -4.03 5.75 -11.85
CA LEU A 210 -2.93 6.44 -12.52
C LEU A 210 -2.05 7.28 -11.57
N SER A 211 -2.47 7.53 -10.32
CA SER A 211 -1.73 8.32 -9.33
C SER A 211 -0.93 7.50 -8.32
N GLU A 212 -1.20 6.20 -8.21
CA GLU A 212 -0.46 5.25 -7.37
C GLU A 212 1.03 5.23 -7.77
N ASP A 213 1.91 5.58 -6.82
CA ASP A 213 3.37 5.82 -6.97
C ASP A 213 3.81 6.74 -8.15
N ASN A 214 2.89 7.47 -8.79
CA ASN A 214 3.18 8.14 -10.05
C ASN A 214 3.72 9.57 -9.88
N GLN A 215 5.04 9.68 -9.70
CA GLN A 215 5.70 10.97 -9.50
C GLN A 215 5.47 11.98 -10.63
N ARG A 216 5.33 11.55 -11.89
CA ARG A 216 5.06 12.46 -13.00
C ARG A 216 3.64 13.03 -12.92
N LEU A 217 2.63 12.18 -12.74
CA LEU A 217 1.24 12.65 -12.63
C LEU A 217 1.08 13.56 -11.40
N ALA A 218 1.72 13.22 -10.28
CA ALA A 218 1.72 14.06 -9.08
C ALA A 218 2.28 15.48 -9.37
N GLN A 219 3.44 15.58 -10.02
CA GLN A 219 4.02 16.86 -10.44
C GLN A 219 3.12 17.66 -11.40
N ASP A 220 2.51 16.99 -12.38
CA ASP A 220 1.56 17.60 -13.32
C ASP A 220 0.30 18.15 -12.61
N VAL A 221 -0.22 17.44 -11.59
CA VAL A 221 -1.39 17.88 -10.82
C VAL A 221 -1.06 19.09 -9.95
N VAL A 222 0.04 19.06 -9.20
CA VAL A 222 0.36 20.12 -8.22
C VAL A 222 0.85 21.42 -8.86
N THR A 223 1.26 21.36 -10.13
CA THR A 223 1.51 22.55 -10.96
C THR A 223 0.24 23.41 -11.14
N ASP A 224 -0.96 22.80 -11.02
CA ASP A 224 -2.29 23.46 -11.07
C ASP A 224 -2.50 24.40 -12.29
N GLU A 225 -1.81 24.13 -13.40
CA GLU A 225 -2.06 24.79 -14.68
C GLU A 225 -3.44 24.38 -15.24
N SER A 226 -3.99 25.20 -16.15
CA SER A 226 -5.34 25.00 -16.71
C SER A 226 -5.48 23.56 -17.26
N PRO A 227 -6.46 22.76 -16.80
CA PRO A 227 -7.75 23.16 -16.22
C PRO A 227 -7.80 23.30 -14.69
N LYS A 228 -6.65 23.28 -14.01
CA LYS A 228 -6.46 23.38 -12.55
C LYS A 228 -6.86 22.11 -11.77
N PRO A 229 -6.18 20.96 -12.01
CA PRO A 229 -6.54 19.68 -11.41
C PRO A 229 -6.46 19.66 -9.88
N LEU A 230 -5.42 20.22 -9.24
CA LEU A 230 -5.33 20.28 -7.78
C LEU A 230 -6.50 21.10 -7.21
N THR A 231 -6.77 22.28 -7.78
CA THR A 231 -7.92 23.14 -7.41
C THR A 231 -9.29 22.50 -7.71
N ALA A 232 -9.37 21.47 -8.54
CA ALA A 232 -10.57 20.67 -8.75
C ALA A 232 -10.70 19.57 -7.70
N LEU A 233 -9.64 18.78 -7.46
CA LEU A 233 -9.60 17.72 -6.45
C LEU A 233 -9.87 18.27 -5.04
N THR A 234 -9.24 19.38 -4.65
CA THR A 234 -9.45 20.00 -3.32
C THR A 234 -10.85 20.60 -3.13
N LYS A 235 -11.69 20.65 -4.18
CA LYS A 235 -13.14 20.96 -4.06
C LYS A 235 -14.00 19.71 -4.11
N LEU A 236 -13.59 18.71 -4.88
CA LEU A 236 -14.29 17.43 -4.95
C LEU A 236 -14.20 16.67 -3.62
N GLN A 237 -13.08 16.78 -2.89
CA GLN A 237 -12.95 16.24 -1.53
C GLN A 237 -13.97 16.83 -0.54
N GLU A 238 -14.47 18.05 -0.76
CA GLU A 238 -15.48 18.70 0.10
C GLU A 238 -16.90 18.16 -0.18
N VAL A 239 -17.08 17.38 -1.26
CA VAL A 239 -18.37 16.81 -1.68
C VAL A 239 -18.58 15.45 -1.00
N ALA A 240 -19.65 15.32 -0.21
CA ALA A 240 -20.03 14.03 0.38
C ALA A 240 -20.42 12.99 -0.70
N GLY A 241 -20.09 11.73 -0.47
CA GLY A 241 -20.36 10.62 -1.39
C GLY A 241 -19.11 10.13 -2.12
N ALA A 242 -19.29 9.38 -3.20
CA ALA A 242 -18.20 8.68 -3.89
C ALA A 242 -17.13 9.63 -4.45
N LYS A 243 -17.53 10.81 -4.94
CA LYS A 243 -16.60 11.82 -5.49
C LYS A 243 -15.62 12.34 -4.44
N GLY A 244 -16.08 12.56 -3.21
CA GLY A 244 -15.21 13.00 -2.12
C GLY A 244 -14.19 11.95 -1.74
N VAL A 245 -14.63 10.69 -1.58
CA VAL A 245 -13.75 9.56 -1.25
C VAL A 245 -12.70 9.32 -2.35
N LEU A 246 -13.11 9.29 -3.62
CA LEU A 246 -12.19 9.15 -4.75
C LEU A 246 -11.20 10.33 -4.86
N ALA A 247 -11.68 11.57 -4.66
CA ALA A 247 -10.80 12.74 -4.64
C ALA A 247 -9.81 12.71 -3.48
N CYS A 248 -10.21 12.21 -2.31
CA CYS A 248 -9.30 11.96 -1.19
C CYS A 248 -8.25 10.91 -1.54
N GLY A 249 -8.61 9.80 -2.19
CA GLY A 249 -7.63 8.78 -2.60
C GLY A 249 -6.58 9.33 -3.57
N ILE A 250 -6.99 10.04 -4.63
CA ILE A 250 -6.06 10.67 -5.58
C ILE A 250 -5.14 11.67 -4.86
N LEU A 251 -5.68 12.45 -3.91
CA LEU A 251 -4.87 13.39 -3.14
C LEU A 251 -3.91 12.68 -2.17
N HIS A 252 -4.32 11.60 -1.52
CA HIS A 252 -3.42 10.78 -0.69
C HIS A 252 -2.23 10.26 -1.51
N ASN A 253 -2.49 9.61 -2.65
CA ASN A 253 -1.45 9.08 -3.52
C ASN A 253 -0.46 10.18 -3.95
N ILE A 254 -0.96 11.38 -4.26
CA ILE A 254 -0.13 12.56 -4.58
C ILE A 254 0.68 13.04 -3.36
N PHE A 255 0.07 13.09 -2.17
CA PHE A 255 0.73 13.54 -0.94
C PHE A 255 1.84 12.57 -0.53
N THR A 256 1.59 11.27 -0.56
CA THR A 256 2.59 10.21 -0.32
C THR A 256 3.74 10.29 -1.32
N THR A 257 3.43 10.37 -2.63
CA THR A 257 4.40 10.44 -3.74
C THR A 257 5.29 11.70 -3.70
N LEU A 258 4.80 12.81 -3.15
CA LEU A 258 5.53 14.07 -3.02
C LEU A 258 6.03 14.36 -1.59
N HIS A 259 5.81 13.43 -0.66
CA HIS A 259 6.16 13.50 0.76
C HIS A 259 5.58 14.72 1.50
N TRP A 260 4.30 15.05 1.21
CA TRP A 260 3.53 16.14 1.83
C TRP A 260 2.93 15.70 3.17
N PHE A 261 3.80 15.45 4.14
CA PHE A 261 3.45 15.00 5.49
C PHE A 261 3.24 16.19 6.45
N ASP A 262 2.79 15.91 7.66
CA ASP A 262 2.53 16.94 8.69
C ASP A 262 3.76 17.84 8.98
N SER A 263 4.97 17.26 8.93
CA SER A 263 6.24 17.98 9.09
C SER A 263 6.73 18.72 7.84
N THR A 264 6.16 18.43 6.67
CA THR A 264 6.57 18.93 5.36
C THR A 264 5.34 19.20 4.46
N PRO A 265 4.38 20.02 4.90
CA PRO A 265 3.07 20.12 4.25
C PRO A 265 3.14 20.79 2.87
N GLY A 266 2.19 20.40 2.01
CA GLY A 266 2.05 20.94 0.66
C GLY A 266 1.55 22.40 0.62
N PRO A 267 1.50 23.01 -0.58
CA PRO A 267 1.07 24.40 -0.76
C PRO A 267 -0.34 24.65 -0.21
N LYS A 268 -0.48 25.66 0.65
CA LYS A 268 -1.69 25.95 1.47
C LYS A 268 -1.95 24.92 2.58
N ASP A 269 -0.89 24.41 3.18
CA ASP A 269 -0.92 23.53 4.35
C ASP A 269 -1.68 22.21 4.09
N LEU A 270 -1.46 21.64 2.90
CA LEU A 270 -2.10 20.39 2.47
C LEU A 270 -1.30 19.17 2.96
N SER A 271 -1.93 18.37 3.84
CA SER A 271 -1.54 17.00 4.19
C SER A 271 -2.79 16.11 4.33
N ASP A 272 -2.60 14.82 4.64
CA ASP A 272 -3.68 13.84 4.87
C ASP A 272 -4.70 14.27 5.94
N ALA A 273 -4.30 15.12 6.89
CA ALA A 273 -5.18 15.78 7.86
C ALA A 273 -6.41 16.42 7.21
N SER A 274 -6.28 16.93 5.98
CA SER A 274 -7.37 17.56 5.22
C SER A 274 -8.39 16.56 4.64
N LEU A 275 -7.99 15.30 4.47
CA LEU A 275 -8.79 14.24 3.84
C LEU A 275 -9.68 13.49 4.85
N ILE A 276 -9.13 13.28 6.05
CA ILE A 276 -9.75 12.48 7.12
C ILE A 276 -11.16 12.94 7.51
N PRO A 277 -11.52 14.24 7.56
CA PRO A 277 -12.90 14.67 7.84
C PRO A 277 -13.93 14.15 6.83
N THR A 278 -13.58 14.12 5.53
CA THR A 278 -14.46 13.60 4.46
C THR A 278 -14.56 12.08 4.54
N LEU A 279 -13.43 11.37 4.68
CA LEU A 279 -13.40 9.92 4.83
C LEU A 279 -14.24 9.50 6.06
N SER A 280 -14.01 10.15 7.21
CA SER A 280 -14.78 9.96 8.45
C SER A 280 -16.24 10.38 8.38
N SER A 281 -16.64 11.13 7.35
CA SER A 281 -18.05 11.47 7.06
C SER A 281 -18.72 10.40 6.21
N ALA A 282 -18.00 9.86 5.21
CA ALA A 282 -18.46 8.73 4.40
C ALA A 282 -18.77 7.49 5.26
N LEU A 283 -17.95 7.21 6.29
CA LEU A 283 -18.19 6.12 7.25
C LEU A 283 -19.46 6.31 8.12
N LYS A 284 -20.01 7.52 8.24
CA LYS A 284 -21.17 7.83 9.11
C LYS A 284 -22.50 7.68 8.39
N ASN A 285 -22.59 8.13 7.14
CA ASN A 285 -23.84 8.24 6.39
C ASN A 285 -23.61 8.05 4.89
N THR A 286 -23.44 6.81 4.44
CA THR A 286 -23.33 6.49 3.01
C THR A 286 -24.69 6.59 2.31
N THR A 287 -25.13 7.82 2.04
CA THR A 287 -26.34 8.06 1.24
C THR A 287 -26.10 7.61 -0.20
N PRO A 288 -26.87 6.66 -0.76
CA PRO A 288 -26.71 6.26 -2.15
C PRO A 288 -27.03 7.42 -3.10
N GLU A 289 -26.16 7.70 -4.07
CA GLU A 289 -26.42 8.71 -5.10
C GLU A 289 -27.60 8.25 -5.98
N THR A 290 -28.76 8.92 -5.84
CA THR A 290 -30.02 8.55 -6.52
C THR A 290 -29.99 8.69 -8.05
N ASP A 291 -28.97 9.37 -8.56
CA ASP A 291 -28.89 9.86 -9.94
C ASP A 291 -27.87 9.05 -10.78
N LEU A 292 -27.21 8.05 -10.18
CA LEU A 292 -26.24 7.19 -10.87
C LEU A 292 -26.90 5.99 -11.58
N PRO A 293 -26.26 5.42 -12.64
CA PRO A 293 -26.70 4.19 -13.27
C PRO A 293 -26.70 3.00 -12.28
N PRO A 294 -27.69 2.09 -12.31
CA PRO A 294 -27.71 0.87 -11.48
C PRO A 294 -26.59 -0.16 -11.74
N ARG A 295 -25.59 0.19 -12.55
CA ARG A 295 -24.41 -0.63 -12.90
C ARG A 295 -23.07 0.06 -12.57
N SER A 296 -23.06 1.32 -12.15
CA SER A 296 -21.82 1.95 -11.70
C SER A 296 -21.43 1.36 -10.33
N GLN A 297 -20.15 1.00 -10.17
CA GLN A 297 -19.60 0.51 -8.89
C GLN A 297 -19.91 1.48 -7.74
N TRP A 298 -19.72 2.78 -8.00
CA TRP A 298 -19.90 3.89 -7.08
C TRP A 298 -21.38 4.16 -6.70
N SER A 299 -22.33 3.47 -7.33
CA SER A 299 -23.72 3.41 -6.86
C SER A 299 -23.90 2.52 -5.63
N ASN A 300 -22.95 1.64 -5.31
CA ASN A 300 -23.00 0.75 -4.15
C ASN A 300 -22.37 1.41 -2.91
N PRO A 301 -23.13 1.64 -1.82
CA PRO A 301 -22.59 2.13 -0.56
C PRO A 301 -21.42 1.30 0.00
N THR A 302 -21.42 -0.02 -0.18
CA THR A 302 -20.33 -0.89 0.32
C THR A 302 -18.99 -0.55 -0.33
N GLU A 303 -18.96 -0.26 -1.63
CA GLU A 303 -17.72 0.03 -2.37
C GLU A 303 -17.13 1.39 -1.96
N VAL A 304 -18.01 2.39 -1.75
CA VAL A 304 -17.61 3.72 -1.24
C VAL A 304 -17.10 3.63 0.20
N LEU A 305 -17.69 2.76 1.03
CA LEU A 305 -17.20 2.48 2.38
C LEU A 305 -15.86 1.74 2.35
N GLN A 306 -15.70 0.71 1.51
CA GLN A 306 -14.46 -0.04 1.38
C GLN A 306 -13.29 0.88 0.98
N LEU A 307 -13.45 1.67 -0.08
CA LEU A 307 -12.41 2.61 -0.51
C LEU A 307 -12.07 3.64 0.59
N ALA A 308 -13.07 4.16 1.32
CA ALA A 308 -12.81 5.08 2.42
C ALA A 308 -12.04 4.43 3.58
N LEU A 309 -12.23 3.13 3.83
CA LEU A 309 -11.49 2.36 4.83
C LEU A 309 -10.08 2.01 4.36
N GLU A 310 -9.90 1.73 3.07
CA GLU A 310 -8.59 1.47 2.45
C GLU A 310 -7.70 2.71 2.49
N ILE A 311 -8.20 3.87 2.07
CA ILE A 311 -7.47 5.16 2.16
C ILE A 311 -7.12 5.47 3.64
N LEU A 312 -8.03 5.25 4.59
CA LEU A 312 -7.74 5.46 6.02
C LEU A 312 -6.71 4.45 6.59
N ALA A 313 -6.60 3.25 6.01
CA ALA A 313 -5.56 2.29 6.37
C ALA A 313 -4.20 2.71 5.82
N ASP A 314 -4.17 3.26 4.60
CA ASP A 314 -2.93 3.67 3.93
C ASP A 314 -2.37 4.99 4.48
N VAL A 315 -3.22 5.97 4.80
CA VAL A 315 -2.86 7.14 5.61
C VAL A 315 -2.21 6.71 6.94
N GLY A 316 -2.66 5.60 7.54
CA GLY A 316 -2.01 5.00 8.72
C GLY A 316 -0.60 4.46 8.43
N THR A 317 -0.41 3.76 7.31
CA THR A 317 0.91 3.27 6.84
C THR A 317 1.86 4.44 6.56
N THR A 318 1.40 5.43 5.79
CA THR A 318 2.17 6.61 5.38
C THR A 318 2.55 7.49 6.57
N LEU A 319 1.66 7.66 7.55
CA LEU A 319 1.99 8.28 8.84
C LEU A 319 3.08 7.48 9.59
N GLN A 320 3.06 6.15 9.56
CA GLN A 320 4.12 5.35 10.17
C GLN A 320 5.48 5.56 9.48
N GLN A 321 5.50 5.62 8.15
CA GLN A 321 6.73 5.83 7.36
C GLN A 321 7.32 7.24 7.57
N SER A 322 6.49 8.28 7.55
CA SER A 322 6.95 9.67 7.74
C SER A 322 7.57 9.92 9.11
N LEU A 323 6.99 9.36 10.17
CA LEU A 323 7.56 9.38 11.52
C LEU A 323 8.93 8.68 11.58
N GLN A 324 9.05 7.48 11.02
CA GLN A 324 10.32 6.74 10.95
C GLN A 324 11.37 7.45 10.07
N GLY A 325 10.93 8.16 9.03
CA GLY A 325 11.78 8.98 8.17
C GLY A 325 12.39 10.17 8.92
N GLY A 326 11.58 10.89 9.70
CA GLY A 326 12.04 11.99 10.56
C GLY A 326 13.04 11.51 11.61
N ASP A 327 12.71 10.45 12.33
CA ASP A 327 13.59 9.88 13.35
C ASP A 327 14.84 9.17 12.80
N SER A 328 14.98 8.95 11.49
CA SER A 328 16.17 8.29 10.90
C SER A 328 17.50 8.99 11.22
N LYS A 329 17.47 10.28 11.60
CA LYS A 329 18.62 11.03 12.15
C LYS A 329 18.86 10.78 13.65
N LYS A 330 17.81 10.57 14.46
CA LYS A 330 17.89 10.28 15.91
C LYS A 330 18.09 8.80 16.21
N ALA A 331 17.41 7.90 15.50
CA ALA A 331 17.42 6.44 15.69
C ALA A 331 18.82 5.79 15.53
N LYS A 332 19.77 6.45 14.85
CA LYS A 332 21.19 6.06 14.86
C LYS A 332 21.88 6.20 16.24
N LYS A 333 21.18 6.74 17.24
CA LYS A 333 21.64 7.00 18.60
C LYS A 333 20.96 6.11 19.65
N GLU A 334 20.05 5.23 19.23
CA GLU A 334 19.28 4.32 20.10
C GLU A 334 19.36 2.84 19.68
N GLU A 335 20.42 2.45 18.95
CA GLU A 335 20.84 1.05 18.86
C GLU A 335 21.38 0.60 20.24
N TRP A 336 20.47 0.19 21.14
CA TRP A 336 20.72 -0.27 22.52
C TRP A 336 21.91 0.43 23.19
N ASN A 337 21.67 1.60 23.79
CA ASN A 337 22.67 2.28 24.61
C ASN A 337 23.07 1.36 25.78
N GLY A 338 24.19 0.67 25.59
CA GLY A 338 24.70 -0.33 26.49
C GLY A 338 25.16 0.29 27.81
N ILE A 339 25.26 -0.56 28.83
CA ILE A 339 25.79 -0.20 30.15
C ILE A 339 27.14 0.53 29.96
N GLU A 340 27.24 1.75 30.47
CA GLU A 340 28.50 2.52 30.45
C GLU A 340 29.54 1.78 31.31
N ASP A 341 30.60 1.28 30.66
CA ASP A 341 31.73 0.63 31.34
C ASP A 341 32.65 1.70 31.98
N ASP A 342 32.25 2.22 33.15
CA ASP A 342 33.18 2.86 34.10
C ASP A 342 34.08 1.79 34.74
N ASP A 343 35.14 1.41 34.03
CA ASP A 343 36.18 0.52 34.56
C ASP A 343 37.57 1.20 34.44
N THR A 344 37.96 1.85 35.53
CA THR A 344 39.24 2.55 35.67
C THR A 344 40.43 1.59 35.67
N ALA A 345 41.06 1.39 34.50
CA ALA A 345 42.30 0.63 34.34
C ALA A 345 43.50 1.54 34.08
N MET A 346 44.35 1.73 35.08
CA MET A 346 45.68 2.32 34.91
C MET A 346 46.66 1.30 34.32
N ASP A 347 47.45 1.70 33.32
CA ASP A 347 48.80 1.20 33.10
C ASP A 347 49.66 2.35 32.55
N GLU A 348 50.86 2.54 33.10
CA GLU A 348 51.77 3.66 32.79
C GLU A 348 52.91 3.24 31.84
N ASP A 349 53.31 4.17 30.94
CA ASP A 349 54.56 4.16 30.16
C ASP A 349 54.78 2.99 29.15
N VAL A 350 55.44 3.15 28.01
CA VAL A 350 56.71 3.86 27.74
C VAL A 350 56.71 4.61 26.39
N LYS A 351 57.55 5.65 26.33
CA LYS A 351 57.74 6.65 25.24
C LYS A 351 58.58 6.18 24.03
N GLU A 352 58.51 6.99 22.96
CA GLU A 352 59.59 7.38 22.00
C GLU A 352 60.39 6.23 21.30
N ASP A 353 60.51 6.14 19.98
CA ASP A 353 61.10 7.13 19.05
C ASP A 353 61.03 6.61 17.58
N ASN A 354 60.97 7.52 16.59
CA ASN A 354 61.65 7.39 15.29
C ASN A 354 61.47 8.66 14.45
N GLY A 355 62.55 9.42 14.23
CA GLY A 355 62.60 10.55 13.29
C GLY A 355 63.20 10.23 11.92
N SER A 356 63.56 11.29 11.17
CA SER A 356 64.13 11.34 9.80
C SER A 356 63.16 11.07 8.64
N GLY A 357 63.19 11.83 7.52
CA GLY A 357 63.90 13.11 7.23
C GLY A 357 64.08 13.39 5.73
N ASP A 358 64.13 14.69 5.34
CA ASP A 358 64.55 15.32 4.04
C ASP A 358 63.93 14.77 2.71
N GLU A 359 64.05 15.30 1.48
CA GLU A 359 64.77 16.40 0.78
C GLU A 359 64.00 16.69 -0.56
N ASP A 360 63.82 17.87 -1.20
CA ASP A 360 63.70 19.30 -0.81
C ASP A 360 63.14 20.13 -2.04
N ILE A 361 62.65 21.37 -1.83
CA ILE A 361 62.34 22.47 -2.82
C ILE A 361 61.15 22.32 -3.82
N GLY A 362 60.41 23.43 -4.04
CA GLY A 362 59.40 23.57 -5.12
C GLY A 362 58.69 24.93 -5.24
N GLU A 363 59.40 26.06 -5.26
CA GLU A 363 58.79 27.41 -5.37
C GLU A 363 58.20 27.72 -6.77
N GLY A 364 57.10 28.51 -6.80
CA GLY A 364 56.49 29.06 -8.00
C GLY A 364 55.39 30.07 -7.64
N GLU A 365 55.61 31.34 -7.96
CA GLU A 365 54.79 32.49 -7.54
C GLU A 365 53.45 32.60 -8.30
N ASP A 366 52.39 33.03 -7.61
CA ASP A 366 51.48 34.13 -8.00
C ASP A 366 50.34 34.24 -6.96
N ASP A 367 50.47 35.18 -6.02
CA ASP A 367 49.49 35.45 -4.95
C ASP A 367 49.27 36.97 -4.84
N GLU A 368 48.22 37.49 -5.49
CA GLU A 368 47.71 38.86 -5.29
C GLU A 368 46.23 38.80 -4.90
N ASN A 369 45.96 39.14 -3.64
CA ASN A 369 44.68 39.39 -2.95
C ASN A 369 43.37 39.25 -3.73
N ASP A 370 42.41 38.55 -3.13
CA ASP A 370 41.15 39.20 -2.76
C ASP A 370 40.69 38.72 -1.37
N ASP A 371 39.78 39.49 -0.75
CA ASP A 371 39.50 39.51 0.71
C ASP A 371 38.13 38.88 1.03
N ASP A 372 38.06 37.55 1.02
CA ASP A 372 36.89 36.79 1.50
C ASP A 372 37.01 36.53 3.02
N SER A 373 36.87 37.58 3.82
CA SER A 373 36.61 37.43 5.25
C SER A 373 35.22 36.82 5.44
N MET A 374 35.14 35.56 5.89
CA MET A 374 33.87 34.93 6.28
C MET A 374 33.11 35.86 7.23
N ASP A 375 31.92 36.31 6.83
CA ASP A 375 31.08 37.18 7.65
C ASP A 375 30.64 36.44 8.92
N GLU A 376 30.40 37.20 10.01
CA GLU A 376 29.93 36.61 11.28
C GLU A 376 28.61 35.83 11.08
N ASP A 377 27.78 36.23 10.11
CA ASP A 377 26.54 35.54 9.72
C ASP A 377 26.78 34.17 9.04
N GLU A 378 27.85 33.99 8.26
CA GLU A 378 28.18 32.68 7.65
C GLU A 378 28.83 31.73 8.68
N MET A 379 29.68 32.27 9.56
CA MET A 379 30.20 31.49 10.69
C MET A 379 29.07 31.10 11.67
N GLN A 380 28.08 31.97 11.88
CA GLN A 380 26.90 31.61 12.67
C GLN A 380 26.08 30.51 11.98
N ALA A 381 25.84 30.60 10.67
CA ALA A 381 25.07 29.59 9.94
C ALA A 381 25.72 28.18 9.95
N ASP A 382 27.05 28.09 9.84
CA ASP A 382 27.77 26.81 9.96
C ASP A 382 27.83 26.34 11.44
N MET A 383 27.93 27.28 12.39
CA MET A 383 27.90 26.96 13.82
C MET A 383 26.51 26.49 14.30
N ASP A 384 25.42 27.02 13.79
CA ASP A 384 24.05 26.54 14.06
C ASP A 384 23.87 25.11 13.53
N LEU A 385 24.37 24.84 12.31
CA LEU A 385 24.32 23.53 11.66
C LEU A 385 25.20 22.47 12.35
N VAL A 386 26.25 22.90 13.06
CA VAL A 386 27.15 22.03 13.86
C VAL A 386 26.72 21.88 15.32
N THR A 387 26.15 22.91 15.95
CA THR A 387 25.78 22.87 17.38
C THR A 387 24.46 22.16 17.63
N GLY A 388 23.51 22.22 16.68
CA GLY A 388 22.21 21.56 16.84
C GLY A 388 21.40 22.11 18.01
N ALA A 389 21.63 23.38 18.36
CA ALA A 389 20.86 24.10 19.36
C ALA A 389 19.54 24.57 18.72
N ASP A 390 18.55 23.69 18.71
CA ASP A 390 17.17 24.15 18.85
C ASP A 390 17.10 25.01 20.14
N ASP A 391 16.31 26.09 20.13
CA ASP A 391 16.02 26.83 21.37
C ASP A 391 15.23 25.90 22.29
N ASP A 392 15.89 25.33 23.30
CA ASP A 392 15.30 24.46 24.34
C ASP A 392 14.24 25.21 25.17
N VAL A 393 13.06 25.36 24.58
CA VAL A 393 11.79 25.58 25.27
C VAL A 393 11.18 24.20 25.46
N ASP A 394 10.95 23.79 26.72
CA ASP A 394 10.34 22.51 27.08
C ASP A 394 8.84 22.42 26.65
N GLU A 395 8.55 22.43 25.35
CA GLU A 395 7.19 22.24 24.81
C GLU A 395 6.90 20.73 24.64
N GLU A 396 6.02 20.19 25.51
CA GLU A 396 5.51 18.81 25.41
C GLU A 396 5.04 18.54 23.98
N ALA A 397 5.55 17.52 23.28
CA ALA A 397 5.18 17.24 21.89
C ALA A 397 3.67 17.01 21.79
N THR A 398 2.97 17.94 21.13
CA THR A 398 1.51 17.97 21.16
C THR A 398 0.95 17.16 20.00
N MET A 399 -0.33 16.79 20.12
CA MET A 399 -1.05 16.23 18.98
C MET A 399 -1.59 17.30 18.03
N ASP A 400 -1.26 18.58 18.23
CA ASP A 400 -1.53 19.66 17.28
C ASP A 400 -0.37 19.84 16.27
N ASP A 401 0.84 19.40 16.62
CA ASP A 401 2.02 19.30 15.72
C ASP A 401 1.93 18.10 14.75
N LEU A 402 1.00 17.17 15.02
CA LEU A 402 0.69 16.00 14.19
C LEU A 402 -0.81 15.99 13.80
N PRO A 403 -1.27 16.97 12.99
CA PRO A 403 -2.69 17.12 12.65
C PRO A 403 -3.30 15.89 11.96
N THR A 404 -2.55 15.11 11.18
CA THR A 404 -3.04 13.85 10.58
C THR A 404 -3.35 12.84 11.68
N LEU A 405 -2.45 12.65 12.64
CA LEU A 405 -2.70 11.81 13.82
C LEU A 405 -3.89 12.33 14.65
N ARG A 406 -4.02 13.66 14.77
CA ARG A 406 -5.15 14.31 15.47
C ARG A 406 -6.49 13.92 14.87
N GLU A 407 -6.65 14.11 13.57
CA GLU A 407 -7.93 13.84 12.89
C GLU A 407 -8.22 12.32 12.83
N LEU A 408 -7.21 11.46 12.70
CA LEU A 408 -7.38 10.00 12.79
C LEU A 408 -7.99 9.60 14.14
N VAL A 409 -7.38 10.04 15.25
CA VAL A 409 -7.80 9.65 16.61
C VAL A 409 -9.14 10.28 17.00
N GLN A 410 -9.41 11.51 16.58
CA GLN A 410 -10.63 12.25 16.96
C GLN A 410 -11.84 11.95 16.04
N GLN A 411 -11.63 11.75 14.74
CA GLN A 411 -12.73 11.61 13.76
C GLN A 411 -12.88 10.19 13.20
N ALA A 412 -11.78 9.56 12.77
CA ALA A 412 -11.84 8.27 12.07
C ALA A 412 -12.06 7.10 13.04
N ILE A 413 -11.21 6.96 14.06
CA ILE A 413 -11.23 5.81 14.99
C ILE A 413 -12.60 5.57 15.65
N PRO A 414 -13.39 6.58 16.07
CA PRO A 414 -14.75 6.36 16.57
C PRO A 414 -15.70 5.70 15.56
N GLN A 415 -15.53 5.94 14.25
CA GLN A 415 -16.31 5.26 13.20
C GLN A 415 -15.75 3.86 12.93
N LEU A 416 -14.43 3.73 12.86
CA LEU A 416 -13.76 2.44 12.67
C LEU A 416 -14.10 1.44 13.80
N ILE A 417 -14.17 1.89 15.05
CA ILE A 417 -14.66 1.07 16.18
C ILE A 417 -16.11 0.61 15.93
N THR A 418 -16.96 1.51 15.45
CA THR A 418 -18.38 1.20 15.19
C THR A 418 -18.53 0.15 14.08
N LEU A 419 -17.72 0.21 13.03
CA LEU A 419 -17.72 -0.73 11.90
C LEU A 419 -16.98 -2.05 12.19
N ALA A 420 -15.95 -2.02 13.04
CA ALA A 420 -15.18 -3.20 13.45
C ALA A 420 -15.86 -4.01 14.58
N THR A 421 -16.80 -3.41 15.32
CA THR A 421 -17.57 -4.08 16.37
C THR A 421 -18.44 -5.20 15.77
N PRO A 422 -18.38 -6.45 16.28
CA PRO A 422 -19.15 -7.55 15.70
C PRO A 422 -20.66 -7.33 15.85
N SER A 423 -21.34 -7.12 14.71
CA SER A 423 -22.79 -7.18 14.58
C SER A 423 -23.37 -8.52 15.06
N SER A 424 -24.67 -8.55 15.35
CA SER A 424 -25.39 -9.77 15.74
C SER A 424 -25.16 -10.92 14.74
N SER A 425 -25.22 -12.17 15.21
CA SER A 425 -24.67 -13.39 14.57
C SER A 425 -25.34 -13.88 13.27
N GLN A 426 -25.65 -12.97 12.35
CA GLN A 426 -26.13 -13.19 10.98
C GLN A 426 -25.59 -12.12 10.02
N ALA A 427 -24.36 -11.63 10.24
CA ALA A 427 -23.65 -10.78 9.27
C ALA A 427 -23.38 -11.59 7.99
N GLU A 428 -23.78 -11.07 6.83
CA GLU A 428 -23.63 -11.74 5.53
C GLU A 428 -22.76 -10.91 4.58
N GLY A 429 -21.76 -11.54 3.95
CA GLY A 429 -20.98 -10.99 2.83
C GLY A 429 -20.33 -9.63 3.09
N ASP A 430 -20.99 -8.57 2.63
CA ASP A 430 -20.52 -7.18 2.70
C ASP A 430 -20.28 -6.70 4.14
N ASP A 431 -21.08 -7.12 5.12
CA ASP A 431 -20.83 -6.80 6.54
C ASP A 431 -19.45 -7.30 7.00
N VAL A 432 -19.05 -8.49 6.54
CA VAL A 432 -17.77 -9.12 6.90
C VAL A 432 -16.61 -8.46 6.16
N ARG A 433 -16.81 -8.06 4.89
CA ARG A 433 -15.85 -7.21 4.15
C ARG A 433 -15.60 -5.92 4.93
N VAL A 434 -16.64 -5.14 5.21
CA VAL A 434 -16.54 -3.86 5.91
C VAL A 434 -15.88 -4.00 7.28
N GLN A 435 -16.21 -5.06 8.04
CA GLN A 435 -15.51 -5.35 9.31
C GLN A 435 -14.01 -5.62 9.11
N ALA A 436 -13.63 -6.40 8.08
CA ALA A 436 -12.23 -6.72 7.80
C ALA A 436 -11.41 -5.49 7.37
N HIS A 437 -11.96 -4.59 6.54
CA HIS A 437 -11.31 -3.33 6.18
C HIS A 437 -11.24 -2.36 7.37
N ALA A 438 -12.28 -2.26 8.21
CA ALA A 438 -12.25 -1.45 9.42
C ALA A 438 -11.20 -1.95 10.44
N LEU A 439 -11.01 -3.26 10.57
CA LEU A 439 -9.94 -3.86 11.37
C LEU A 439 -8.55 -3.60 10.79
N ALA A 440 -8.40 -3.58 9.46
CA ALA A 440 -7.14 -3.21 8.81
C ALA A 440 -6.78 -1.73 9.07
N ALA A 441 -7.73 -0.81 8.90
CA ALA A 441 -7.52 0.61 9.19
C ALA A 441 -7.16 0.84 10.66
N LEU A 442 -7.88 0.22 11.62
CA LEU A 442 -7.51 0.27 13.04
C LEU A 442 -6.11 -0.30 13.30
N SER A 443 -5.74 -1.40 12.63
CA SER A 443 -4.43 -2.04 12.78
C SER A 443 -3.32 -1.08 12.35
N ASN A 444 -3.41 -0.52 11.14
CA ASN A 444 -2.37 0.34 10.60
C ASN A 444 -2.19 1.61 11.45
N ILE A 445 -3.28 2.32 11.78
CA ILE A 445 -3.25 3.52 12.63
C ILE A 445 -2.67 3.21 14.02
N ALA A 446 -3.03 2.08 14.62
CA ALA A 446 -2.45 1.67 15.90
C ALA A 446 -0.95 1.33 15.78
N TRP A 447 -0.50 0.77 14.65
CA TRP A 447 0.91 0.47 14.38
C TRP A 447 1.74 1.74 14.24
N SER A 448 1.24 2.78 13.55
CA SER A 448 1.88 4.12 13.50
C SER A 448 2.09 4.67 14.92
N ILE A 449 1.04 4.62 15.76
CA ILE A 449 1.11 5.12 17.15
C ILE A 449 2.04 4.26 18.03
N SER A 450 2.32 3.01 17.64
CA SER A 450 3.23 2.11 18.37
C SER A 450 4.73 2.31 18.04
N VAL A 451 5.06 3.24 17.14
CA VAL A 451 6.44 3.63 16.84
C VAL A 451 7.00 4.59 17.89
N PHE A 452 6.20 5.56 18.34
CA PHE A 452 6.59 6.50 19.41
C PHE A 452 7.04 5.75 20.66
N ASP A 453 8.19 6.15 21.24
CA ASP A 453 8.49 5.73 22.60
C ASP A 453 7.74 6.61 23.60
N PHE A 454 6.93 5.94 24.41
CA PHE A 454 6.17 6.53 25.52
C PHE A 454 6.88 6.33 26.88
N SER A 455 8.18 5.99 26.87
CA SER A 455 9.07 6.19 28.02
C SER A 455 9.65 7.61 28.08
N ASP A 456 9.74 8.29 26.93
CA ASP A 456 10.02 9.73 26.84
C ASP A 456 8.79 10.57 27.23
N ASP A 457 8.99 11.54 28.13
CA ASP A 457 7.96 12.47 28.60
C ASP A 457 7.54 13.47 27.51
N HIS A 458 8.37 13.74 26.48
CA HIS A 458 7.94 14.59 25.34
C HIS A 458 6.68 14.03 24.67
N ASN A 459 6.60 12.71 24.48
CA ASN A 459 5.46 12.03 23.84
C ASN A 459 4.22 11.89 24.76
N ALA A 460 4.25 12.46 25.98
CA ALA A 460 3.14 12.38 26.94
C ALA A 460 1.84 13.03 26.41
N GLY A 461 1.94 14.09 25.59
CA GLY A 461 0.81 14.75 24.94
C GLY A 461 0.05 13.80 24.01
N ILE A 462 0.79 13.11 23.13
CA ILE A 462 0.27 12.09 22.21
C ILE A 462 -0.35 10.92 22.99
N LEU A 463 0.36 10.37 23.98
CA LEU A 463 -0.14 9.25 24.80
C LEU A 463 -1.47 9.58 25.51
N LYS A 464 -1.58 10.79 26.03
CA LYS A 464 -2.75 11.32 26.74
C LYS A 464 -3.98 11.45 25.84
N ALA A 465 -3.78 11.79 24.57
CA ALA A 465 -4.83 11.86 23.56
C ALA A 465 -5.18 10.49 22.94
N TRP A 466 -4.21 9.59 22.77
CA TRP A 466 -4.43 8.22 22.28
C TRP A 466 -5.13 7.31 23.30
N ALA A 467 -4.77 7.42 24.59
CA ALA A 467 -5.19 6.46 25.61
C ALA A 467 -6.71 6.23 25.76
N PRO A 468 -7.61 7.21 25.59
CA PRO A 468 -9.05 6.95 25.56
C PRO A 468 -9.45 6.06 24.36
N SER A 469 -8.93 6.35 23.17
CA SER A 469 -9.26 5.64 21.93
C SER A 469 -8.69 4.23 21.89
N GLY A 470 -7.42 4.02 22.23
CA GLY A 470 -6.84 2.67 22.27
C GLY A 470 -7.50 1.76 23.32
N LYS A 471 -7.94 2.31 24.46
CA LYS A 471 -8.76 1.56 25.44
C LYS A 471 -10.15 1.23 24.90
N ALA A 472 -10.75 2.11 24.11
CA ALA A 472 -12.02 1.86 23.44
C ALA A 472 -11.89 0.74 22.39
N VAL A 473 -10.82 0.75 21.57
CA VAL A 473 -10.49 -0.34 20.65
C VAL A 473 -10.30 -1.67 21.40
N TRP A 474 -9.57 -1.67 22.52
CA TRP A 474 -9.41 -2.88 23.33
C TRP A 474 -10.74 -3.43 23.86
N GLY A 475 -11.54 -2.59 24.51
CA GLY A 475 -12.78 -3.01 25.18
C GLY A 475 -13.97 -3.29 24.26
N GLN A 476 -14.03 -2.67 23.08
CA GLN A 476 -15.19 -2.77 22.17
C GLN A 476 -14.93 -3.62 20.93
N VAL A 477 -13.66 -3.75 20.49
CA VAL A 477 -13.30 -4.52 19.29
C VAL A 477 -12.50 -5.77 19.65
N ILE A 478 -11.32 -5.61 20.26
CA ILE A 478 -10.39 -6.71 20.52
C ILE A 478 -11.00 -7.75 21.48
N ALA A 479 -11.37 -7.36 22.69
CA ALA A 479 -11.84 -8.29 23.71
C ALA A 479 -13.15 -9.03 23.32
N PRO A 480 -14.16 -8.38 22.68
CA PRO A 480 -15.34 -9.08 22.17
C PRO A 480 -15.05 -10.09 21.06
N ILE A 481 -14.19 -9.76 20.09
CA ILE A 481 -13.82 -10.69 18.99
C ILE A 481 -13.05 -11.91 19.54
N LEU A 482 -12.13 -11.70 20.49
CA LEU A 482 -11.45 -12.80 21.18
C LEU A 482 -12.42 -13.66 22.01
N ALA A 483 -13.39 -13.03 22.69
CA ALA A 483 -14.41 -13.76 23.46
C ALA A 483 -15.37 -14.58 22.59
N ALA A 484 -15.54 -14.22 21.30
CA ALA A 484 -16.32 -15.00 20.35
C ALA A 484 -15.67 -16.34 19.96
N ASN A 485 -14.36 -16.54 20.22
CA ASN A 485 -13.59 -17.73 19.87
C ASN A 485 -13.75 -18.11 18.38
N THR A 486 -13.49 -17.15 17.48
CA THR A 486 -13.63 -17.38 16.02
C THR A 486 -12.74 -18.52 15.53
N ALA A 487 -13.26 -19.29 14.57
CA ALA A 487 -12.49 -20.29 13.81
C ALA A 487 -11.84 -19.70 12.55
N ASP A 488 -12.12 -18.44 12.24
CA ASP A 488 -11.52 -17.71 11.12
C ASP A 488 -10.09 -17.25 11.49
N ILE A 489 -9.12 -17.79 10.78
CA ILE A 489 -7.69 -17.54 10.96
C ILE A 489 -7.31 -16.14 10.48
N GLU A 490 -7.99 -15.60 9.45
CA GLU A 490 -7.71 -14.26 8.93
C GLU A 490 -8.21 -13.20 9.92
N LEU A 491 -9.46 -13.30 10.38
CA LEU A 491 -9.99 -12.44 11.45
C LEU A 491 -9.15 -12.53 12.73
N ALA A 492 -8.75 -13.75 13.13
CA ALA A 492 -7.85 -13.96 14.27
C ALA A 492 -6.48 -13.31 14.07
N THR A 493 -5.97 -13.25 12.83
CA THR A 493 -4.70 -12.59 12.50
C THR A 493 -4.82 -11.07 12.54
N LYS A 494 -5.87 -10.49 11.94
CA LYS A 494 -6.11 -9.03 11.97
C LYS A 494 -6.32 -8.54 13.41
N VAL A 495 -7.16 -9.22 14.21
CA VAL A 495 -7.41 -8.80 15.61
C VAL A 495 -6.18 -8.96 16.51
N THR A 496 -5.33 -9.97 16.27
CA THR A 496 -4.08 -10.14 17.03
C THR A 496 -3.02 -9.11 16.62
N SER A 497 -2.95 -8.75 15.34
CA SER A 497 -2.11 -7.62 14.87
C SER A 497 -2.52 -6.30 15.54
N LEU A 498 -3.82 -6.00 15.53
CA LEU A 498 -4.39 -4.83 16.20
C LEU A 498 -4.14 -4.85 17.72
N ALA A 499 -4.30 -6.00 18.37
CA ALA A 499 -4.01 -6.15 19.79
C ALA A 499 -2.53 -5.93 20.13
N TRP A 500 -1.60 -6.27 19.23
CA TRP A 500 -0.17 -6.08 19.45
C TRP A 500 0.17 -4.59 19.40
N ALA A 501 -0.29 -3.88 18.37
CA ALA A 501 -0.11 -2.45 18.23
C ALA A 501 -0.73 -1.65 19.41
N VAL A 502 -1.95 -2.01 19.82
CA VAL A 502 -2.65 -1.37 20.95
C VAL A 502 -1.99 -1.70 22.30
N SER A 503 -1.41 -2.88 22.49
CA SER A 503 -0.69 -3.23 23.73
C SER A 503 0.72 -2.66 23.81
N ARG A 504 1.41 -2.53 22.67
CA ARG A 504 2.70 -1.83 22.55
C ARG A 504 2.57 -0.32 22.78
N SER A 505 1.49 0.31 22.30
CA SER A 505 1.25 1.76 22.44
C SER A 505 0.54 2.17 23.74
N LEU A 506 -0.12 1.24 24.46
CA LEU A 506 -0.71 1.50 25.78
C LEU A 506 -0.16 0.56 26.88
N PRO A 507 1.17 0.48 27.06
CA PRO A 507 1.76 -0.30 28.14
C PRO A 507 1.23 0.23 29.48
N ARG A 508 1.10 -0.66 30.46
CA ARG A 508 0.63 -0.33 31.83
C ARG A 508 -0.82 0.20 31.95
N ARG A 509 -1.58 0.36 30.86
CA ARG A 509 -2.83 1.16 30.85
C ARG A 509 -4.08 0.46 30.29
N LEU A 510 -4.00 -0.78 29.82
CA LEU A 510 -5.13 -1.52 29.21
C LEU A 510 -6.18 -2.01 30.24
N PRO A 511 -7.48 -2.07 29.86
CA PRO A 511 -8.54 -2.63 30.68
C PRO A 511 -8.71 -4.14 30.43
N LEU A 512 -7.95 -4.97 31.14
CA LEU A 512 -8.05 -6.43 31.04
C LEU A 512 -9.24 -6.98 31.84
N GLY A 513 -10.02 -7.86 31.21
CA GLY A 513 -11.10 -8.64 31.84
C GLY A 513 -10.60 -9.84 32.65
N GLY A 514 -9.42 -10.37 32.30
CA GLY A 514 -8.66 -11.34 33.10
C GLY A 514 -8.44 -12.71 32.46
N ASP A 515 -8.88 -12.93 31.21
CA ASP A 515 -8.70 -14.20 30.48
C ASP A 515 -8.11 -14.04 29.06
N GLU A 516 -7.85 -12.80 28.63
CA GLU A 516 -7.40 -12.49 27.26
C GLU A 516 -6.04 -13.11 26.93
N HIS A 517 -5.09 -13.12 27.89
CA HIS A 517 -3.80 -13.79 27.71
C HIS A 517 -3.96 -15.29 27.49
N THR A 518 -4.91 -15.93 28.20
CA THR A 518 -5.19 -17.36 28.02
C THR A 518 -5.77 -17.64 26.62
N LYS A 519 -6.58 -16.72 26.08
CA LYS A 519 -7.08 -16.79 24.69
C LYS A 519 -5.96 -16.64 23.67
N PHE A 520 -5.02 -15.71 23.85
CA PHE A 520 -3.85 -15.59 22.96
C PHE A 520 -2.92 -16.81 23.03
N MET A 521 -2.70 -17.41 24.20
CA MET A 521 -1.96 -18.67 24.32
C MET A 521 -2.69 -19.83 23.63
N ALA A 522 -4.02 -19.92 23.78
CA ALA A 522 -4.82 -20.93 23.10
C ALA A 522 -4.78 -20.77 21.58
N LEU A 523 -4.85 -19.53 21.08
CA LEU A 523 -4.72 -19.19 19.66
C LEU A 523 -3.34 -19.57 19.12
N TYR A 524 -2.27 -19.23 19.85
CA TYR A 524 -0.91 -19.65 19.54
C TYR A 524 -0.80 -21.18 19.40
N HIS A 525 -1.35 -21.94 20.36
CA HIS A 525 -1.37 -23.40 20.27
C HIS A 525 -2.25 -23.93 19.13
N ALA A 526 -3.32 -23.22 18.74
CA ALA A 526 -4.08 -23.54 17.53
C ALA A 526 -3.23 -23.40 16.26
N THR A 527 -2.40 -22.35 16.13
CA THR A 527 -1.54 -22.16 14.94
C THR A 527 -0.61 -23.35 14.67
N LYS A 528 -0.08 -24.00 15.71
CA LYS A 528 0.79 -25.19 15.58
C LYS A 528 0.07 -26.44 15.06
N ASN A 529 -1.26 -26.41 14.98
CA ASN A 529 -2.07 -27.48 14.40
C ASN A 529 -2.55 -27.15 12.96
N LEU A 530 -2.26 -25.94 12.46
CA LEU A 530 -2.49 -25.59 11.06
C LEU A 530 -1.38 -26.16 10.18
N PRO A 531 -1.68 -26.59 8.93
CA PRO A 531 -0.65 -26.95 7.98
C PRO A 531 0.11 -25.69 7.57
N SER A 532 1.38 -25.58 7.96
CA SER A 532 2.25 -24.50 7.47
C SER A 532 2.39 -24.58 5.94
N LYS A 533 2.27 -23.43 5.23
CA LYS A 533 2.45 -23.37 3.77
C LYS A 533 3.81 -23.94 3.34
N GLN A 534 4.86 -23.66 4.12
CA GLN A 534 6.21 -24.21 3.96
C GLN A 534 6.23 -25.76 3.92
N ALA A 535 5.37 -26.44 4.68
CA ALA A 535 5.22 -27.89 4.60
C ALA A 535 4.39 -28.35 3.37
N ALA A 536 3.42 -27.56 2.93
CA ALA A 536 2.62 -27.85 1.74
C ALA A 536 3.47 -27.77 0.44
N GLU A 537 4.29 -26.74 0.30
CA GLU A 537 5.22 -26.57 -0.84
C GLU A 537 6.20 -27.75 -0.99
N THR A 538 6.73 -28.26 0.13
CA THR A 538 7.61 -29.44 0.11
C THR A 538 6.90 -30.77 -0.14
N ALA A 539 5.56 -30.79 -0.12
CA ALA A 539 4.73 -31.99 -0.29
C ALA A 539 3.95 -32.02 -1.62
N ALA A 540 3.69 -30.87 -2.26
CA ALA A 540 2.83 -30.75 -3.44
C ALA A 540 3.62 -30.36 -4.72
N ASN A 541 3.86 -31.37 -5.58
CA ASN A 541 4.20 -31.29 -7.00
C ASN A 541 4.54 -29.92 -7.62
N GLY A 542 5.84 -29.64 -7.78
CA GLY A 542 6.47 -29.54 -9.10
C GLY A 542 6.23 -28.32 -9.99
N ASP A 543 5.13 -27.58 -9.85
CA ASP A 543 4.90 -26.32 -10.56
C ASP A 543 5.40 -25.15 -9.72
N LYS A 544 6.24 -24.32 -10.35
CA LYS A 544 6.70 -23.06 -9.75
C LYS A 544 5.74 -21.95 -10.12
N ALA A 545 4.78 -21.67 -9.23
CA ALA A 545 4.39 -20.28 -9.01
C ALA A 545 5.70 -19.50 -8.75
N LYS A 546 5.90 -18.41 -9.49
CA LYS A 546 7.25 -17.85 -9.69
C LYS A 546 7.40 -16.44 -9.14
N ASP A 547 6.28 -15.88 -8.71
CA ASP A 547 6.03 -14.45 -8.55
C ASP A 547 5.28 -14.15 -7.23
N GLU A 548 5.12 -15.14 -6.36
CA GLU A 548 4.77 -14.93 -4.94
C GLU A 548 6.06 -14.73 -4.13
N GLU A 549 6.17 -13.60 -3.42
CA GLU A 549 7.28 -13.36 -2.49
C GLU A 549 7.20 -14.30 -1.27
N PRO A 550 8.34 -14.69 -0.68
CA PRO A 550 8.34 -15.57 0.48
C PRO A 550 7.73 -14.86 1.70
N GLU A 551 6.49 -15.24 2.05
CA GLU A 551 5.69 -14.73 3.17
C GLU A 551 6.55 -14.51 4.44
N ASP A 552 6.65 -13.25 4.89
CA ASP A 552 7.55 -12.85 5.98
C ASP A 552 7.30 -13.70 7.25
N PRO A 553 8.32 -14.43 7.74
CA PRO A 553 8.22 -15.21 8.96
C PRO A 553 7.74 -14.44 10.20
N PHE A 554 7.93 -13.10 10.25
CA PHE A 554 7.47 -12.26 11.36
C PHE A 554 6.00 -11.80 11.25
N GLN A 555 5.34 -11.93 10.09
CA GLN A 555 3.89 -11.72 9.97
C GLN A 555 3.06 -12.92 10.46
N GLY A 556 3.68 -14.06 10.78
CA GLY A 556 3.00 -15.24 11.29
C GLY A 556 2.19 -14.95 12.57
N LEU A 557 0.96 -15.47 12.64
CA LEU A 557 0.09 -15.34 13.83
C LEU A 557 0.77 -15.84 15.12
N GLY A 558 1.68 -16.81 15.04
CA GLY A 558 2.51 -17.25 16.16
C GLY A 558 3.30 -16.10 16.80
N VAL A 559 4.04 -15.35 15.98
CA VAL A 559 4.80 -14.16 16.36
C VAL A 559 3.88 -13.08 16.93
N LYS A 560 2.77 -12.78 16.25
CA LYS A 560 1.81 -11.75 16.72
C LYS A 560 1.22 -12.10 18.10
N CYS A 561 0.86 -13.37 18.35
CA CYS A 561 0.43 -13.81 19.68
C CYS A 561 1.51 -13.64 20.76
N ILE A 562 2.76 -13.98 20.44
CA ILE A 562 3.91 -13.84 21.37
C ILE A 562 4.13 -12.35 21.70
N GLY A 563 4.09 -11.47 20.70
CA GLY A 563 4.25 -10.03 20.87
C GLY A 563 3.17 -9.40 21.77
N VAL A 564 1.89 -9.72 21.56
CA VAL A 564 0.80 -9.28 22.46
C VAL A 564 1.05 -9.74 23.89
N LEU A 565 1.32 -11.04 24.06
CA LEU A 565 1.53 -11.63 25.39
C LEU A 565 2.70 -10.95 26.11
N GLY A 566 3.81 -10.71 25.40
CA GLY A 566 4.97 -10.05 25.97
C GLY A 566 4.66 -8.65 26.51
N GLN A 567 3.98 -7.81 25.74
CA GLN A 567 3.59 -6.46 26.19
C GLN A 567 2.57 -6.51 27.35
N LEU A 568 1.65 -7.49 27.37
CA LEU A 568 0.73 -7.69 28.50
C LEU A 568 1.41 -8.13 29.81
N ALA A 569 2.65 -8.62 29.76
CA ALA A 569 3.39 -9.11 30.93
C ALA A 569 4.31 -8.06 31.59
N ARG A 570 4.54 -6.91 30.96
CA ARG A 570 5.46 -5.86 31.46
C ARG A 570 4.91 -5.18 32.73
N ASP A 571 5.79 -4.78 33.64
CA ASP A 571 5.39 -4.14 34.91
C ASP A 571 4.56 -2.85 34.66
N PRO A 572 3.44 -2.59 35.39
CA PRO A 572 2.96 -3.28 36.60
C PRO A 572 1.85 -4.31 36.34
N ALA A 573 2.02 -5.20 35.36
CA ALA A 573 1.16 -6.37 35.21
C ALA A 573 1.11 -7.19 36.52
N PRO A 574 -0.05 -7.77 36.91
CA PRO A 574 -0.15 -8.61 38.10
C PRO A 574 0.86 -9.77 38.07
N LEU A 575 1.54 -10.04 39.19
CA LEU A 575 2.60 -11.07 39.27
C LEU A 575 2.14 -12.49 38.86
N ALA A 576 0.85 -12.79 38.91
CA ALA A 576 0.28 -14.03 38.36
C ALA A 576 0.27 -14.03 36.82
N LEU A 577 -0.19 -12.93 36.21
CA LEU A 577 -0.22 -12.74 34.75
C LEU A 577 1.20 -12.75 34.17
N ASN A 578 2.13 -12.01 34.78
CA ASN A 578 3.54 -12.02 34.39
C ASN A 578 4.14 -13.43 34.47
N ARG A 579 3.83 -14.20 35.53
CA ARG A 579 4.32 -15.58 35.70
C ARG A 579 3.77 -16.53 34.63
N GLU A 580 2.47 -16.51 34.39
CA GLU A 580 1.84 -17.38 33.38
C GLU A 580 2.40 -17.12 31.98
N ILE A 581 2.60 -15.83 31.63
CA ILE A 581 3.19 -15.45 30.35
C ILE A 581 4.69 -15.77 30.29
N GLY A 582 5.46 -15.49 31.35
CA GLY A 582 6.89 -15.81 31.41
C GLY A 582 7.17 -17.31 31.26
N VAL A 583 6.37 -18.16 31.93
CA VAL A 583 6.43 -19.62 31.78
C VAL A 583 6.08 -20.05 30.35
N PHE A 584 5.08 -19.43 29.72
CA PHE A 584 4.74 -19.67 28.32
C PHE A 584 5.90 -19.30 27.37
N LEU A 585 6.49 -18.11 27.51
CA LEU A 585 7.61 -17.65 26.66
C LEU A 585 8.85 -18.56 26.83
N ILE A 586 9.21 -18.91 28.07
CA ILE A 586 10.28 -19.88 28.34
C ILE A 586 9.97 -21.25 27.71
N THR A 587 8.70 -21.69 27.70
CA THR A 587 8.28 -22.93 27.03
C THR A 587 8.44 -22.84 25.50
N VAL A 588 8.07 -21.70 24.89
CA VAL A 588 8.24 -21.44 23.44
C VAL A 588 9.71 -21.57 23.03
N VAL A 589 10.62 -20.89 23.73
CA VAL A 589 12.05 -20.92 23.39
C VAL A 589 12.68 -22.28 23.71
N THR A 590 12.39 -22.88 24.88
CA THR A 590 12.99 -24.19 25.26
C THR A 590 12.56 -25.35 24.36
N ALA A 591 11.39 -25.26 23.70
CA ALA A 591 10.90 -26.23 22.74
C ALA A 591 11.66 -26.28 21.39
N LEU A 592 12.63 -25.39 21.14
CA LEU A 592 13.53 -25.49 19.98
C LEU A 592 14.14 -26.91 19.86
N PRO A 593 14.24 -27.50 18.65
CA PRO A 593 14.00 -26.89 17.33
C PRO A 593 12.55 -26.98 16.82
N GLU A 594 11.58 -27.46 17.60
CA GLU A 594 10.18 -27.62 17.16
C GLU A 594 9.42 -26.27 17.04
N THR A 595 9.93 -25.22 17.67
CA THR A 595 9.41 -23.85 17.56
C THR A 595 10.00 -23.16 16.32
N PRO A 596 9.19 -22.48 15.48
CA PRO A 596 9.67 -21.66 14.37
C PRO A 596 10.74 -20.63 14.78
N ALA A 597 11.62 -20.26 13.86
CA ALA A 597 12.71 -19.33 14.17
C ALA A 597 12.21 -17.94 14.59
N ALA A 598 11.19 -17.40 13.90
CA ALA A 598 10.61 -16.09 14.21
C ALA A 598 9.93 -16.07 15.59
N ASP A 599 9.10 -17.08 15.90
CA ASP A 599 8.53 -17.29 17.24
C ASP A 599 9.60 -17.27 18.34
N ALA A 600 10.72 -17.97 18.13
CA ALA A 600 11.78 -18.08 19.13
C ALA A 600 12.59 -16.78 19.29
N VAL A 601 12.76 -15.99 18.22
CA VAL A 601 13.38 -14.67 18.27
C VAL A 601 12.48 -13.67 19.01
N GLU A 602 11.19 -13.62 18.66
CA GLU A 602 10.25 -12.71 19.33
C GLU A 602 10.08 -13.07 20.81
N ALA A 603 9.97 -14.36 21.14
CA ALA A 603 9.86 -14.80 22.53
C ALA A 603 11.13 -14.51 23.35
N LEU A 604 12.32 -14.47 22.73
CA LEU A 604 13.54 -14.01 23.38
C LEU A 604 13.51 -12.50 23.64
N ASN A 605 13.14 -11.70 22.63
CA ASN A 605 13.05 -10.24 22.77
C ASN A 605 12.04 -9.84 23.85
N GLN A 606 10.84 -10.41 23.83
CA GLN A 606 9.85 -10.16 24.89
C GLN A 606 10.37 -10.58 26.29
N LEU A 607 11.15 -11.66 26.41
CA LEU A 607 11.78 -12.03 27.70
C LEU A 607 12.85 -11.03 28.16
N PHE A 608 13.56 -10.36 27.25
CA PHE A 608 14.47 -9.26 27.58
C PHE A 608 13.68 -8.01 28.01
N ASP A 609 12.60 -7.66 27.31
CA ASP A 609 11.76 -6.48 27.59
C ASP A 609 10.99 -6.56 28.93
N ILE A 610 10.61 -7.77 29.37
CA ILE A 610 9.87 -8.01 30.61
C ILE A 610 10.80 -8.07 31.82
N TYR A 611 12.00 -8.63 31.66
CA TYR A 611 12.92 -8.95 32.75
C TYR A 611 14.28 -8.23 32.61
N GLY A 612 14.37 -7.14 31.85
CA GLY A 612 15.60 -6.34 31.72
C GLY A 612 16.02 -5.64 33.02
N ASP A 613 15.04 -5.13 33.76
CA ASP A 613 15.23 -4.44 35.03
C ASP A 613 15.41 -5.45 36.20
N GLU A 614 16.10 -5.05 37.27
CA GLU A 614 16.22 -5.80 38.52
C GLU A 614 15.36 -5.22 39.66
N ASP A 615 14.97 -3.95 39.60
CA ASP A 615 14.10 -3.31 40.59
C ASP A 615 12.61 -3.63 40.39
N MET A 616 12.22 -4.06 39.18
CA MET A 616 10.87 -4.56 38.91
C MET A 616 10.53 -5.79 39.79
N PRO A 617 9.36 -5.81 40.47
CA PRO A 617 8.94 -6.93 41.31
C PRO A 617 8.91 -8.29 40.60
N CYS A 618 8.67 -8.30 39.28
CA CYS A 618 8.62 -9.51 38.47
C CYS A 618 9.98 -10.25 38.38
N ASP A 619 11.12 -9.56 38.48
CA ASP A 619 12.43 -10.20 38.43
C ASP A 619 12.64 -11.10 39.65
N LYS A 620 12.47 -10.51 40.84
CA LYS A 620 12.65 -11.20 42.13
C LYS A 620 11.56 -12.24 42.39
N GLU A 621 10.29 -11.94 42.09
CA GLU A 621 9.17 -12.86 42.37
C GLU A 621 8.88 -13.89 41.26
N VAL A 622 9.34 -13.71 40.02
CA VAL A 622 9.13 -14.66 38.91
C VAL A 622 10.46 -15.15 38.34
N PHE A 623 11.27 -14.28 37.71
CA PHE A 623 12.45 -14.70 36.95
C PHE A 623 13.45 -15.52 37.80
N TRP A 624 13.80 -15.04 38.99
CA TRP A 624 14.68 -15.75 39.92
C TRP A 624 13.99 -16.92 40.62
N LYS A 625 12.76 -16.71 41.09
CA LYS A 625 11.98 -17.69 41.87
C LYS A 625 11.70 -18.96 41.08
N ASP A 626 11.39 -18.82 39.79
CA ASP A 626 11.03 -19.90 38.88
C ASP A 626 12.22 -20.31 38.00
N ASN A 627 13.42 -19.81 38.31
CA ASN A 627 14.71 -20.22 37.75
C ASN A 627 14.85 -20.05 36.23
N PHE A 628 14.21 -19.04 35.64
CA PHE A 628 14.21 -18.81 34.18
C PHE A 628 15.63 -18.70 33.59
N ILE A 629 16.58 -18.13 34.35
CA ILE A 629 18.00 -18.08 33.98
C ILE A 629 18.58 -19.45 33.59
N GLN A 630 18.22 -20.54 34.29
CA GLN A 630 18.73 -21.89 34.01
C GLN A 630 18.19 -22.42 32.67
N HIS A 631 16.94 -22.08 32.34
CA HIS A 631 16.32 -22.43 31.06
C HIS A 631 16.97 -21.65 29.91
N LEU A 632 17.27 -20.36 30.11
CA LEU A 632 17.99 -19.53 29.14
C LEU A 632 19.43 -20.02 28.89
N GLU A 633 20.16 -20.42 29.94
CA GLU A 633 21.47 -21.05 29.81
C GLU A 633 21.40 -22.37 29.02
N ALA A 634 20.45 -23.24 29.34
CA ALA A 634 20.27 -24.53 28.67
C ALA A 634 19.84 -24.37 27.19
N VAL A 635 19.14 -23.29 26.84
CA VAL A 635 18.66 -23.05 25.47
C VAL A 635 19.64 -22.29 24.59
N GLN A 636 20.55 -21.46 25.16
CA GLN A 636 21.56 -20.71 24.40
C GLN A 636 22.31 -21.52 23.32
N PRO A 637 22.78 -22.78 23.56
CA PRO A 637 23.41 -23.57 22.50
C PRO A 637 22.44 -23.99 21.38
N LYS A 638 21.13 -24.11 21.64
CA LYS A 638 20.12 -24.36 20.61
C LYS A 638 19.93 -23.13 19.71
N VAL A 639 19.82 -21.93 20.29
CA VAL A 639 19.66 -20.69 19.50
C VAL A 639 20.91 -20.44 18.63
N LYS A 640 22.11 -20.71 19.17
CA LYS A 640 23.38 -20.71 18.41
C LYS A 640 23.46 -21.76 17.29
N ALA A 641 22.63 -22.80 17.33
CA ALA A 641 22.46 -23.77 16.24
C ALA A 641 21.40 -23.33 15.23
N LEU A 642 20.28 -22.74 15.69
CA LEU A 642 19.19 -22.19 14.87
C LEU A 642 19.67 -21.15 13.85
N VAL A 643 20.59 -20.27 14.24
CA VAL A 643 21.29 -19.35 13.31
C VAL A 643 21.81 -20.07 12.06
N LYS A 644 22.36 -21.28 12.22
CA LYS A 644 22.99 -22.05 11.14
C LYS A 644 22.00 -22.77 10.23
N THR A 645 20.73 -22.89 10.60
CA THR A 645 19.69 -23.52 9.76
C THR A 645 18.97 -22.53 8.84
N ILE A 646 19.20 -21.22 9.00
CA ILE A 646 18.58 -20.17 8.17
C ILE A 646 19.52 -19.80 7.01
N ASP A 647 19.08 -19.97 5.75
CA ASP A 647 19.82 -19.50 4.56
C ASP A 647 19.72 -17.97 4.45
N LYS A 648 20.86 -17.30 4.61
CA LYS A 648 20.99 -15.83 4.54
C LYS A 648 20.56 -15.24 3.18
N ARG A 649 20.53 -16.04 2.11
CA ARG A 649 20.13 -15.60 0.77
C ARG A 649 18.61 -15.62 0.57
N THR A 650 17.87 -16.49 1.26
CA THR A 650 16.40 -16.57 1.12
C THR A 650 15.68 -15.83 2.23
N LEU A 651 16.24 -15.78 3.44
CA LEU A 651 15.65 -15.12 4.62
C LEU A 651 16.69 -14.22 5.33
N PRO A 652 17.16 -13.13 4.68
CA PRO A 652 18.24 -12.28 5.20
C PRO A 652 17.89 -11.55 6.51
N GLU A 653 16.65 -11.06 6.66
CA GLU A 653 16.24 -10.34 7.87
C GLU A 653 16.13 -11.28 9.07
N LEU A 654 15.36 -12.37 8.95
CA LEU A 654 15.26 -13.42 9.96
C LEU A 654 16.65 -13.92 10.38
N ARG A 655 17.58 -14.07 9.43
CA ARG A 655 18.96 -14.44 9.74
C ARG A 655 19.64 -13.41 10.64
N THR A 656 19.54 -12.14 10.30
CA THR A 656 20.14 -11.02 11.06
C THR A 656 19.55 -10.91 12.45
N ARG A 657 18.21 -10.88 12.57
CA ARG A 657 17.50 -10.82 13.87
C ARG A 657 17.76 -12.05 14.76
N THR A 658 18.01 -13.23 14.18
CA THR A 658 18.43 -14.42 14.95
C THR A 658 19.89 -14.31 15.43
N GLU A 659 20.79 -13.71 14.65
CA GLU A 659 22.18 -13.46 15.06
C GLU A 659 22.24 -12.40 16.18
N GLU A 660 21.41 -11.37 16.12
CA GLU A 660 21.22 -10.36 17.15
C GLU A 660 20.63 -10.97 18.45
N ALA A 661 19.54 -11.74 18.36
CA ALA A 661 18.95 -12.42 19.52
C ALA A 661 19.93 -13.39 20.22
N VAL A 662 20.88 -13.99 19.49
CA VAL A 662 21.97 -14.79 20.06
C VAL A 662 23.00 -13.93 20.83
N LEU A 663 23.31 -12.74 20.33
CA LEU A 663 24.19 -11.77 21.01
C LEU A 663 23.53 -11.24 22.29
N ASN A 664 22.27 -10.81 22.19
CA ASN A 664 21.52 -10.24 23.30
C ASN A 664 21.21 -11.30 24.37
N LEU A 665 20.89 -12.55 24.01
CA LEU A 665 20.82 -13.68 24.96
C LEU A 665 22.16 -13.94 25.66
N GLY A 666 23.28 -13.70 24.97
CA GLY A 666 24.62 -13.76 25.56
C GLY A 666 24.84 -12.71 26.64
N ARG A 667 24.59 -11.44 26.29
CA ARG A 667 24.69 -10.27 27.18
C ARG A 667 23.75 -10.39 28.38
N PHE A 668 22.47 -10.70 28.15
CA PHE A 668 21.43 -10.80 29.18
C PHE A 668 21.74 -11.86 30.26
N ILE A 669 22.25 -13.04 29.85
CA ILE A 669 22.68 -14.09 30.80
C ILE A 669 23.90 -13.65 31.64
N GLN A 670 24.81 -12.84 31.09
CA GLN A 670 25.94 -12.30 31.83
C GLN A 670 25.49 -11.21 32.81
N TYR A 671 24.68 -10.26 32.34
CA TYR A 671 24.09 -9.19 33.14
C TYR A 671 23.31 -9.72 34.35
N LYS A 672 22.36 -10.64 34.17
CA LYS A 672 21.62 -11.24 35.30
C LYS A 672 22.50 -12.02 36.27
N LYS A 673 23.67 -12.51 35.85
CA LYS A 673 24.65 -13.13 36.78
C LYS A 673 25.46 -12.13 37.59
N LYS A 674 25.69 -10.92 37.06
CA LYS A 674 26.28 -9.78 37.79
C LYS A 674 25.27 -9.27 38.82
N ASN A 675 24.03 -9.07 38.39
CA ASN A 675 22.95 -8.45 39.16
C ASN A 675 22.01 -9.54 39.73
N LYS A 676 22.58 -10.43 40.55
CA LYS A 676 21.83 -11.54 41.17
C LYS A 676 21.36 -11.18 42.58
N ALA A 677 20.04 -11.15 42.76
CA ALA A 677 19.34 -11.04 44.04
C ALA A 677 19.43 -12.30 44.93
#